data_AF-A0AB73TC33-F1
#
_entry.id   AF-A0AB73TC33-F1
#
_cell.length_a   1.000
_cell.length_b   1.000
_cell.length_c   1.000
_cell.angle_alpha   90.00
_cell.angle_beta   90.00
_cell.angle_gamma   90.00
#
_symmetry.space_group_name_H-M   'P 1'
#
loop_
_entity.id
_entity.type
_entity.pdbx_description
1 polymer ?
#
loop_
_entity_poly.entity_id
_entity_poly.type
_entity_poly.pdbx_seq_one_letter_code
_entity_poly.pdbx_strand_id
1 'polypeptide(L)'
;MPVVLDVSAGLDDGDAVIVTGTATADDADAPVSATAPRLTVSAAARYNLSKRVVGSVLRPDVTGPDGTRGFQLVFPIAVEWQPVVPGQGLLGFAPGDGRMTFTDDVSQLRGDLPSGAVLWNGDAPPCGPNDPSVSSRFASLPAGSGGGPRAVADSGRFTCEQSGAGQDVSVTITGTVTDASRMPTQNAFGGPVVGNTPGFVVSGYISFWVPNPPAGTSLGSVNTFRDVVTHAASGAPNFPGDAEPVADNRATRNIVADAVGTAGKRLLRVLDDSGRTGDGSARRGDPWSTPGSVLRSDVSASNPGLDTFRNTVLCDTFDRHTQRLARVQGTSARTSGLREARVEYAAYDMDGPEDGQRRATCDDDRGPWFTDPAEVPGGIDAVGAVRARGDVGGGTTAALSSFVSVREVADGTRAYDFGHVRFSDRHPDWVHDTRSDPELGAGGLSDSVLVTEDLARIGKTVARASSSTATAGDTDTPVPVVPGNAVDYVLTPSLTNGNTTGRPRLVTVRDVLPAHMAYSPGSASVEPAVDTVRDDDGTEHQRLTWAIDDVTPNTRIAPITYTAVVARDAPAGPLENRVEVSAPTDRSPSEYRSAARAVQVVTSGGLRVEKRAEAPVVVTGDDLVWSLDTTNTDTDPVRDVQLVDVLPHAGDGSSFHGAIELARPVDAGPAESVVYAAADPEAVSLDPADESNQPGGSTTWCAETAFGSAGCPDTLADVTAIRIDDPNGIAPGETVSHRVSIATHGQRDGDRYTNRFGVRSADLALPVRSNPATVRVVSGAVGDLVWTDSDGNGVQDPGEPGIPDVPVRLHGTDDRGREVDRVARTDREGHYGVDDLRPGDYVVSVTPVPDRTFTMPSVGDDDARDSDVAADGRTAPITITRRTGPDGALEGVERNDRIDAGVLPSSSPEPGDGAGSGGPGVGGSGDGGSGSSGSTGSGPDDHGDTTAHPGGSRGHALAFTGATGTAAAAISAFLLLMAGLGLRALARARRRV
;
A
#
# COMPACT_ATOMS: atom_id res chain seq x y z
N MET A 1 -19.08 -46.70 -7.55
CA MET A 1 -18.40 -45.64 -6.75
C MET A 1 -19.13 -45.49 -5.43
N PRO A 2 -18.48 -45.12 -4.31
CA PRO A 2 -19.21 -44.70 -3.12
C PRO A 2 -19.95 -43.40 -3.45
N VAL A 3 -21.27 -43.39 -3.29
CA VAL A 3 -22.08 -42.16 -3.40
C VAL A 3 -22.25 -41.62 -1.99
N VAL A 4 -21.68 -40.46 -1.72
CA VAL A 4 -21.91 -39.72 -0.46
C VAL A 4 -23.10 -38.80 -0.72
N LEU A 5 -24.16 -38.96 0.07
CA LEU A 5 -25.34 -38.09 0.04
C LEU A 5 -25.30 -37.21 1.29
N ASP A 6 -25.16 -35.91 1.07
CA ASP A 6 -25.39 -34.91 2.11
C ASP A 6 -26.90 -34.58 2.16
N VAL A 7 -27.45 -34.48 3.37
CA VAL A 7 -28.89 -34.30 3.61
C VAL A 7 -29.07 -33.16 4.61
N SER A 8 -29.14 -31.94 4.10
CA SER A 8 -29.40 -30.74 4.87
C SER A 8 -30.89 -30.37 4.85
N ALA A 9 -31.58 -30.55 5.99
CA ALA A 9 -32.95 -30.10 6.19
C ALA A 9 -33.17 -29.71 7.67
N GLY A 10 -34.18 -28.88 7.95
CA GLY A 10 -34.67 -28.69 9.30
C GLY A 10 -35.43 -29.95 9.72
N LEU A 11 -34.86 -30.73 10.63
CA LEU A 11 -35.40 -31.99 11.14
C LEU A 11 -35.44 -31.93 12.66
N ASP A 12 -36.49 -32.45 13.26
CA ASP A 12 -36.67 -32.48 14.72
C ASP A 12 -35.94 -33.67 15.36
N ASP A 13 -35.65 -33.59 16.66
CA ASP A 13 -35.10 -34.71 17.41
C ASP A 13 -36.05 -35.92 17.37
N GLY A 14 -35.53 -37.09 16.96
CA GLY A 14 -36.35 -38.29 16.74
C GLY A 14 -36.90 -38.47 15.33
N ASP A 15 -36.74 -37.49 14.41
CA ASP A 15 -37.11 -37.66 13.00
C ASP A 15 -36.34 -38.79 12.33
N ALA A 16 -36.90 -39.35 11.25
CA ALA A 16 -36.33 -40.52 10.59
C ALA A 16 -36.02 -40.29 9.12
N VAL A 17 -34.74 -40.25 8.79
CA VAL A 17 -34.24 -40.17 7.42
C VAL A 17 -34.12 -41.58 6.85
N ILE A 18 -34.77 -41.81 5.70
CA ILE A 18 -34.69 -43.05 4.92
C ILE A 18 -34.26 -42.68 3.51
N VAL A 19 -33.03 -43.04 3.15
CA VAL A 19 -32.46 -42.76 1.82
C VAL A 19 -32.69 -43.94 0.89
N THR A 20 -33.25 -43.71 -0.29
CA THR A 20 -33.37 -44.74 -1.35
C THR A 20 -32.74 -44.23 -2.63
N GLY A 21 -31.81 -45.00 -3.21
CA GLY A 21 -31.13 -44.69 -4.46
C GLY A 21 -31.47 -45.72 -5.54
N THR A 22 -31.52 -45.27 -6.80
CA THR A 22 -31.70 -46.12 -7.97
C THR A 22 -30.52 -45.94 -8.93
N ALA A 23 -30.12 -47.03 -9.59
CA ALA A 23 -28.99 -47.04 -10.52
C ALA A 23 -29.36 -47.76 -11.82
N THR A 24 -28.89 -47.23 -12.93
CA THR A 24 -28.96 -47.82 -14.27
C THR A 24 -27.56 -47.93 -14.86
N ALA A 25 -27.39 -48.81 -15.83
CA ALA A 25 -26.18 -48.95 -16.64
C ALA A 25 -26.60 -49.18 -18.10
N ASP A 26 -25.74 -48.82 -19.05
CA ASP A 26 -26.11 -48.68 -20.46
C ASP A 26 -26.62 -49.99 -21.11
N ASP A 27 -26.23 -51.15 -20.58
CA ASP A 27 -26.65 -52.49 -21.02
C ASP A 27 -27.63 -53.20 -20.04
N ALA A 28 -28.29 -52.48 -19.12
CA ALA A 28 -29.17 -53.08 -18.10
C ALA A 28 -30.67 -52.94 -18.41
N ASP A 29 -31.37 -54.07 -18.52
CA ASP A 29 -32.82 -54.14 -18.84
C ASP A 29 -33.75 -53.39 -17.86
N ALA A 30 -33.30 -53.12 -16.62
CA ALA A 30 -34.07 -52.37 -15.62
C ALA A 30 -33.18 -51.68 -14.55
N PRO A 31 -33.63 -50.56 -13.94
CA PRO A 31 -32.96 -49.94 -12.80
C PRO A 31 -32.93 -50.85 -11.56
N VAL A 32 -31.82 -50.82 -10.82
CA VAL A 32 -31.68 -51.47 -9.50
C VAL A 32 -31.85 -50.43 -8.40
N SER A 33 -32.67 -50.73 -7.38
CA SER A 33 -32.94 -49.84 -6.24
C SER A 33 -32.38 -50.40 -4.93
N ALA A 34 -31.87 -49.52 -4.05
CA ALA A 34 -31.42 -49.87 -2.70
C ALA A 34 -31.82 -48.80 -1.68
N THR A 35 -32.20 -49.23 -0.47
CA THR A 35 -32.59 -48.34 0.64
C THR A 35 -31.62 -48.49 1.81
N ALA A 36 -31.16 -47.37 2.36
CA ALA A 36 -30.28 -47.31 3.51
C ALA A 36 -31.01 -47.65 4.83
N PRO A 37 -30.29 -48.05 5.89
CA PRO A 37 -30.86 -48.17 7.23
C PRO A 37 -31.54 -46.87 7.68
N ARG A 38 -32.61 -46.99 8.47
CA ARG A 38 -33.30 -45.84 9.08
C ARG A 38 -32.32 -45.10 10.01
N LEU A 39 -32.01 -43.85 9.67
CA LEU A 39 -31.24 -42.95 10.52
C LEU A 39 -32.22 -42.12 11.34
N THR A 40 -32.07 -42.14 12.67
CA THR A 40 -32.83 -41.24 13.55
C THR A 40 -32.00 -39.99 13.79
N VAL A 41 -32.60 -38.82 13.62
CA VAL A 41 -32.01 -37.52 13.94
C VAL A 41 -31.84 -37.42 15.45
N SER A 42 -30.67 -36.97 15.89
CA SER A 42 -30.38 -36.70 17.30
C SER A 42 -29.95 -35.25 17.46
N ALA A 43 -30.75 -34.46 18.17
CA ALA A 43 -30.51 -33.05 18.42
C ALA A 43 -30.84 -32.68 19.87
N ALA A 44 -29.91 -32.00 20.56
CA ALA A 44 -30.01 -31.78 22.01
C ALA A 44 -29.51 -30.40 22.46
N ALA A 45 -30.15 -29.87 23.50
CA ALA A 45 -29.60 -28.76 24.27
C ALA A 45 -28.36 -29.26 25.03
N ARG A 46 -27.20 -28.65 24.75
CA ARG A 46 -25.90 -28.96 25.37
C ARG A 46 -25.14 -27.67 25.63
N TYR A 47 -25.79 -26.77 26.36
CA TYR A 47 -25.28 -25.46 26.75
C TYR A 47 -24.35 -25.58 27.96
N ASN A 48 -23.07 -25.29 27.75
CA ASN A 48 -22.03 -25.29 28.77
C ASN A 48 -21.76 -23.85 29.23
N LEU A 49 -22.12 -23.54 30.47
CA LEU A 49 -21.70 -22.36 31.19
C LEU A 49 -20.19 -22.46 31.48
N SER A 50 -19.48 -21.34 31.31
CA SER A 50 -18.04 -21.30 31.52
C SER A 50 -17.57 -19.99 32.14
N LYS A 51 -16.66 -20.12 33.10
CA LYS A 51 -15.97 -19.00 33.77
C LYS A 51 -14.50 -18.87 33.33
N ARG A 52 -13.93 -19.93 32.75
CA ARG A 52 -12.51 -20.03 32.39
C ARG A 52 -12.22 -19.77 30.90
N VAL A 53 -13.19 -19.24 30.15
CA VAL A 53 -12.99 -18.79 28.76
C VAL A 53 -11.97 -17.64 28.64
N VAL A 54 -11.94 -16.73 29.61
CA VAL A 54 -10.98 -15.61 29.68
C VAL A 54 -10.64 -15.32 31.15
N GLY A 55 -9.45 -14.76 31.40
CA GLY A 55 -9.02 -14.43 32.77
C GLY A 55 -9.84 -13.31 33.40
N SER A 56 -10.12 -13.41 34.70
CA SER A 56 -10.82 -12.36 35.45
C SER A 56 -10.03 -11.05 35.51
N VAL A 57 -10.72 -9.91 35.49
CA VAL A 57 -10.11 -8.59 35.67
C VAL A 57 -10.02 -8.28 37.15
N LEU A 58 -8.86 -7.81 37.61
CA LEU A 58 -8.62 -7.26 38.93
C LEU A 58 -8.38 -5.76 38.81
N ARG A 59 -9.13 -4.94 39.57
CA ARG A 59 -8.85 -3.50 39.74
C ARG A 59 -8.68 -3.20 41.23
N PRO A 60 -7.47 -2.95 41.73
CA PRO A 60 -7.25 -2.64 43.14
C PRO A 60 -7.44 -1.15 43.43
N ASP A 61 -7.33 -0.77 44.71
CA ASP A 61 -7.51 0.59 45.23
C ASP A 61 -8.89 1.20 44.90
N VAL A 62 -9.93 0.36 44.84
CA VAL A 62 -11.31 0.74 44.52
C VAL A 62 -12.10 0.98 45.80
N THR A 63 -12.73 2.15 45.92
CA THR A 63 -13.66 2.46 47.02
C THR A 63 -14.99 1.75 46.82
N GLY A 64 -15.42 0.99 47.82
CA GLY A 64 -16.63 0.19 47.80
C GLY A 64 -17.92 0.94 48.12
N PRO A 65 -19.07 0.26 48.07
CA PRO A 65 -20.37 0.83 48.43
C PRO A 65 -20.49 1.21 49.92
N ASP A 66 -19.59 0.71 50.78
CA ASP A 66 -19.48 1.07 52.19
C ASP A 66 -18.51 2.24 52.47
N GLY A 67 -17.90 2.81 51.42
CA GLY A 67 -16.90 3.87 51.51
C GLY A 67 -15.49 3.41 51.90
N THR A 68 -15.26 2.11 52.10
CA THR A 68 -13.94 1.56 52.44
C THR A 68 -13.13 1.20 51.18
N ARG A 69 -11.81 1.02 51.31
CA ARG A 69 -10.95 0.60 50.19
C ARG A 69 -10.87 -0.91 50.07
N GLY A 70 -11.05 -1.39 48.84
CA GLY A 70 -10.93 -2.78 48.45
C GLY A 70 -10.40 -2.92 47.03
N PHE A 71 -10.81 -3.99 46.37
CA PHE A 71 -10.53 -4.25 44.97
C PHE A 71 -11.78 -4.78 44.27
N GLN A 72 -11.92 -4.46 42.98
CA GLN A 72 -12.97 -4.99 42.13
C GLN A 72 -12.47 -6.24 41.40
N LEU A 73 -13.27 -7.30 41.41
CA LEU A 73 -13.10 -8.48 40.55
C LEU A 73 -14.24 -8.54 39.55
N VAL A 74 -13.91 -8.73 38.26
CA VAL A 74 -14.88 -8.97 37.20
C VAL A 74 -14.60 -10.34 36.58
N PHE A 75 -15.63 -11.17 36.49
CA PHE A 75 -15.58 -12.50 35.87
C PHE A 75 -16.46 -12.55 34.62
N PRO A 76 -16.08 -13.32 33.59
CA PRO A 76 -16.94 -13.54 32.44
C PRO A 76 -18.13 -14.44 32.81
N ILE A 77 -19.26 -14.20 32.16
CA ILE A 77 -20.33 -15.20 32.00
C ILE A 77 -20.33 -15.56 30.51
N ALA A 78 -19.97 -16.79 30.17
CA ALA A 78 -20.09 -17.28 28.81
C ALA A 78 -20.89 -18.58 28.79
N VAL A 79 -21.73 -18.75 27.77
CA VAL A 79 -22.39 -20.02 27.49
C VAL A 79 -22.10 -20.40 26.05
N GLU A 80 -21.44 -21.54 25.87
CA GLU A 80 -21.19 -22.18 24.59
C GLU A 80 -22.13 -23.37 24.40
N TRP A 81 -22.46 -23.73 23.16
CA TRP A 81 -23.08 -25.02 22.87
C TRP A 81 -22.00 -26.04 22.50
N GLN A 82 -22.10 -27.27 23.03
CA GLN A 82 -21.14 -28.34 22.80
C GLN A 82 -21.71 -29.49 21.96
N PRO A 83 -21.03 -29.92 20.88
CA PRO A 83 -21.48 -31.05 20.07
C PRO A 83 -21.43 -32.38 20.83
N VAL A 84 -22.22 -33.34 20.35
CA VAL A 84 -22.23 -34.73 20.85
C VAL A 84 -20.86 -35.40 20.62
N VAL A 85 -20.22 -35.09 19.49
CA VAL A 85 -18.85 -35.53 19.16
C VAL A 85 -17.95 -34.30 19.00
N PRO A 86 -16.83 -34.20 19.74
CA PRO A 86 -15.89 -33.09 19.60
C PRO A 86 -15.42 -32.89 18.15
N GLY A 87 -15.45 -31.65 17.67
CA GLY A 87 -14.99 -31.27 16.33
C GLY A 87 -16.02 -31.43 15.19
N GLN A 88 -17.24 -31.91 15.45
CA GLN A 88 -18.28 -32.05 14.41
C GLN A 88 -19.04 -30.75 14.05
N GLY A 89 -18.59 -29.59 14.52
CA GLY A 89 -19.31 -28.32 14.32
C GLY A 89 -20.70 -28.33 14.98
N LEU A 90 -21.69 -27.72 14.35
CA LEU A 90 -23.05 -27.52 14.91
C LEU A 90 -24.03 -28.66 14.60
N LEU A 91 -23.54 -29.85 14.26
CA LEU A 91 -24.38 -31.03 14.00
C LEU A 91 -25.06 -31.52 15.29
N GLY A 92 -26.40 -31.64 15.26
CA GLY A 92 -27.21 -32.02 16.42
C GLY A 92 -27.54 -30.85 17.37
N PHE A 93 -27.41 -29.60 16.92
CA PHE A 93 -27.82 -28.42 17.67
C PHE A 93 -29.35 -28.38 17.87
N ALA A 94 -29.80 -28.16 19.11
CA ALA A 94 -31.18 -27.79 19.41
C ALA A 94 -31.24 -26.40 20.08
N PRO A 95 -32.08 -25.48 19.59
CA PRO A 95 -32.24 -24.15 20.19
C PRO A 95 -32.77 -24.26 21.62
N GLY A 96 -32.35 -23.32 22.48
CA GLY A 96 -32.81 -23.18 23.86
C GLY A 96 -34.14 -22.42 23.97
N ASP A 97 -34.81 -22.56 25.11
CA ASP A 97 -36.03 -21.79 25.44
C ASP A 97 -35.77 -20.30 25.74
N GLY A 98 -34.50 -19.89 25.76
CA GLY A 98 -34.06 -18.53 26.01
C GLY A 98 -34.03 -18.14 27.50
N ARG A 99 -34.15 -19.10 28.44
CA ARG A 99 -34.03 -18.87 29.88
C ARG A 99 -32.93 -19.74 30.49
N MET A 100 -31.96 -19.09 31.13
CA MET A 100 -30.86 -19.75 31.85
C MET A 100 -30.78 -19.23 33.28
N THR A 101 -30.60 -20.11 34.27
CA THR A 101 -30.36 -19.72 35.66
C THR A 101 -29.20 -20.49 36.26
N PHE A 102 -28.39 -19.85 37.09
CA PHE A 102 -27.29 -20.49 37.83
C PHE A 102 -26.96 -19.70 39.11
N THR A 103 -26.10 -20.26 39.95
CA THR A 103 -25.59 -19.61 41.18
C THR A 103 -24.11 -19.32 41.05
N ASP A 104 -23.66 -18.16 41.50
CA ASP A 104 -22.24 -17.82 41.65
C ASP A 104 -21.83 -17.94 43.12
N ASP A 105 -20.98 -18.92 43.43
CA ASP A 105 -20.36 -19.13 44.73
C ASP A 105 -19.20 -18.15 44.91
N VAL A 106 -19.44 -17.19 45.81
CA VAL A 106 -18.50 -16.11 46.15
C VAL A 106 -17.80 -16.36 47.49
N SER A 107 -18.06 -17.47 48.16
CA SER A 107 -17.61 -17.75 49.53
C SER A 107 -16.08 -17.73 49.67
N GLN A 108 -15.36 -18.15 48.62
CA GLN A 108 -13.90 -18.22 48.55
C GLN A 108 -13.23 -17.06 47.79
N LEU A 109 -13.94 -15.95 47.52
CA LEU A 109 -13.33 -14.79 46.82
C LEU A 109 -12.16 -14.14 47.59
N ARG A 110 -12.06 -14.36 48.91
CA ARG A 110 -10.90 -13.98 49.74
C ARG A 110 -10.17 -15.21 50.31
N GLY A 111 -10.19 -16.34 49.60
CA GLY A 111 -9.62 -17.60 50.07
C GLY A 111 -10.35 -18.09 51.31
N ASP A 112 -9.61 -18.41 52.37
CA ASP A 112 -10.15 -18.88 53.65
C ASP A 112 -10.70 -17.75 54.55
N LEU A 113 -10.56 -16.48 54.16
CA LEU A 113 -11.15 -15.34 54.86
C LEU A 113 -12.64 -15.18 54.50
N PRO A 114 -13.48 -14.66 55.41
CA PRO A 114 -14.85 -14.28 55.07
C PRO A 114 -14.87 -13.37 53.83
N SER A 115 -15.53 -13.84 52.78
CA SER A 115 -15.54 -13.21 51.45
C SER A 115 -15.87 -11.72 51.51
N GLY A 116 -16.96 -11.35 52.19
CA GLY A 116 -17.41 -9.95 52.27
C GLY A 116 -17.66 -9.29 50.90
N ALA A 117 -17.65 -10.06 49.82
CA ALA A 117 -17.80 -9.55 48.47
C ALA A 117 -19.24 -9.05 48.24
N VAL A 118 -19.35 -7.89 47.63
CA VAL A 118 -20.62 -7.24 47.32
C VAL A 118 -20.75 -7.16 45.80
N LEU A 119 -21.88 -7.63 45.27
CA LEU A 119 -22.26 -7.51 43.87
C LEU A 119 -22.34 -6.01 43.50
N TRP A 120 -21.35 -5.51 42.75
CA TRP A 120 -21.09 -4.07 42.60
C TRP A 120 -20.23 -3.75 41.37
N ASN A 121 -20.51 -2.62 40.71
CA ASN A 121 -19.76 -2.13 39.53
C ASN A 121 -19.80 -0.59 39.41
N GLY A 122 -19.71 0.12 40.54
CA GLY A 122 -19.92 1.56 40.60
C GLY A 122 -21.36 1.93 40.26
N ASP A 123 -21.53 2.96 39.43
CA ASP A 123 -22.83 3.42 38.93
C ASP A 123 -23.41 2.53 37.80
N ALA A 124 -22.65 1.55 37.31
CA ALA A 124 -23.08 0.62 36.28
C ALA A 124 -23.72 -0.66 36.87
N PRO A 125 -24.57 -1.38 36.09
CA PRO A 125 -25.10 -2.67 36.52
C PRO A 125 -23.99 -3.64 36.93
N PRO A 126 -24.17 -4.44 38.00
CA PRO A 126 -23.13 -5.35 38.49
C PRO A 126 -23.00 -6.62 37.65
N CYS A 127 -23.94 -6.88 36.75
CA CYS A 127 -23.82 -7.90 35.71
C CYS A 127 -24.59 -7.48 34.46
N GLY A 128 -24.26 -8.07 33.31
CA GLY A 128 -24.89 -7.72 32.03
C GLY A 128 -24.24 -8.41 30.83
N PRO A 129 -24.74 -8.13 29.61
CA PRO A 129 -24.11 -8.58 28.37
C PRO A 129 -22.73 -7.93 28.19
N ASN A 130 -21.87 -8.57 27.39
CA ASN A 130 -20.53 -8.09 27.05
C ASN A 130 -20.60 -6.95 26.02
N ASP A 131 -21.13 -5.81 26.46
CA ASP A 131 -21.43 -4.64 25.64
C ASP A 131 -20.28 -3.63 25.64
N PRO A 132 -19.91 -3.04 24.48
CA PRO A 132 -18.84 -2.04 24.40
C PRO A 132 -19.05 -0.79 25.26
N SER A 133 -20.28 -0.47 25.66
CA SER A 133 -20.62 0.68 26.53
C SER A 133 -20.27 0.49 28.01
N VAL A 134 -20.02 -0.75 28.46
CA VAL A 134 -19.71 -1.04 29.87
C VAL A 134 -18.21 -1.13 30.09
N SER A 135 -17.70 -0.51 31.17
CA SER A 135 -16.27 -0.54 31.50
C SER A 135 -15.74 -1.95 31.81
N SER A 136 -16.60 -2.90 32.16
CA SER A 136 -16.29 -4.23 32.69
C SER A 136 -16.38 -5.35 31.62
N ARG A 137 -16.20 -4.97 30.35
CA ARG A 137 -16.23 -5.86 29.17
C ARG A 137 -14.96 -6.72 29.00
N PHE A 138 -15.09 -7.86 28.34
CA PHE A 138 -14.01 -8.76 27.96
C PHE A 138 -13.75 -8.72 26.45
N ALA A 139 -12.62 -8.12 26.06
CA ALA A 139 -12.28 -7.88 24.64
C ALA A 139 -12.07 -9.15 23.81
N SER A 140 -11.60 -10.22 24.43
CA SER A 140 -11.30 -11.49 23.78
C SER A 140 -12.52 -12.44 23.67
N LEU A 141 -13.68 -12.03 24.19
CA LEU A 141 -14.97 -12.68 23.92
C LEU A 141 -15.71 -11.96 22.78
N PRO A 142 -16.69 -12.62 22.13
CA PRO A 142 -17.66 -11.94 21.26
C PRO A 142 -18.43 -10.84 22.01
N ALA A 143 -18.97 -9.87 21.29
CA ALA A 143 -19.90 -8.91 21.87
C ALA A 143 -21.23 -9.60 22.28
N GLY A 144 -21.87 -9.07 23.33
CA GLY A 144 -23.05 -9.68 23.96
C GLY A 144 -24.34 -9.62 23.14
N SER A 145 -24.41 -8.82 22.08
CA SER A 145 -25.56 -8.73 21.18
C SER A 145 -25.16 -8.07 19.84
N GLY A 146 -26.01 -8.25 18.82
CA GLY A 146 -25.87 -7.60 17.50
C GLY A 146 -25.65 -8.59 16.34
N GLY A 147 -25.25 -9.83 16.63
CA GLY A 147 -25.03 -10.88 15.63
C GLY A 147 -23.88 -10.64 14.64
N GLY A 148 -23.83 -11.50 13.62
CA GLY A 148 -22.71 -11.53 12.66
C GLY A 148 -21.44 -12.14 13.27
N PRO A 149 -20.27 -12.02 12.61
CA PRO A 149 -19.09 -12.78 13.01
C PRO A 149 -18.50 -12.38 14.37
N ARG A 150 -18.78 -11.18 14.91
CA ARG A 150 -18.11 -10.63 16.12
C ARG A 150 -18.97 -10.62 17.38
N ALA A 151 -20.24 -10.99 17.29
CA ALA A 151 -21.21 -10.89 18.38
C ALA A 151 -22.12 -12.12 18.40
N VAL A 152 -22.57 -12.52 19.58
CA VAL A 152 -23.71 -13.44 19.66
C VAL A 152 -24.97 -12.72 19.16
N ALA A 153 -26.00 -13.48 18.74
CA ALA A 153 -27.26 -12.91 18.26
C ALA A 153 -27.86 -11.94 19.30
N ASP A 154 -28.19 -12.47 20.48
CA ASP A 154 -28.49 -11.70 21.69
C ASP A 154 -28.29 -12.58 22.94
N SER A 155 -27.46 -12.13 23.89
CA SER A 155 -27.29 -12.81 25.18
C SER A 155 -28.55 -12.74 26.06
N GLY A 156 -29.46 -11.79 25.79
CA GLY A 156 -30.65 -11.51 26.59
C GLY A 156 -30.37 -10.65 27.82
N ARG A 157 -31.40 -10.51 28.66
CA ARG A 157 -31.37 -9.68 29.87
C ARG A 157 -30.86 -10.47 31.08
N PHE A 158 -29.81 -9.98 31.71
CA PHE A 158 -29.24 -10.50 32.95
C PHE A 158 -29.92 -9.85 34.16
N THR A 159 -30.18 -10.65 35.19
CA THR A 159 -30.61 -10.22 36.53
C THR A 159 -29.76 -10.98 37.54
N CYS A 160 -29.09 -10.27 38.43
CA CYS A 160 -28.21 -10.87 39.45
C CYS A 160 -28.62 -10.34 40.82
N GLU A 161 -28.92 -11.26 41.74
CA GLU A 161 -29.45 -10.95 43.06
C GLU A 161 -28.55 -11.54 44.15
N GLN A 162 -28.11 -10.70 45.09
CA GLN A 162 -27.32 -11.10 46.25
C GLN A 162 -28.09 -10.76 47.52
N SER A 163 -28.26 -11.73 48.42
CA SER A 163 -29.02 -11.56 49.66
C SER A 163 -28.28 -10.76 50.75
N GLY A 164 -26.95 -10.66 50.64
CA GLY A 164 -26.10 -9.88 51.53
C GLY A 164 -24.61 -10.06 51.21
N ALA A 165 -23.75 -9.24 51.81
CA ALA A 165 -22.30 -9.28 51.56
C ALA A 165 -21.71 -10.69 51.84
N GLY A 166 -20.95 -11.22 50.89
CA GLY A 166 -20.36 -12.56 50.95
C GLY A 166 -21.33 -13.73 50.85
N GLN A 167 -22.63 -13.48 50.58
CA GLN A 167 -23.58 -14.53 50.19
C GLN A 167 -23.52 -14.77 48.68
N ASP A 168 -23.85 -15.98 48.25
CA ASP A 168 -23.91 -16.37 46.84
C ASP A 168 -24.89 -15.51 46.03
N VAL A 169 -24.62 -15.39 44.73
CA VAL A 169 -25.46 -14.61 43.81
C VAL A 169 -26.31 -15.56 42.97
N SER A 170 -27.62 -15.35 42.95
CA SER A 170 -28.49 -15.99 41.96
C SER A 170 -28.44 -15.18 40.67
N VAL A 171 -28.15 -15.84 39.55
CA VAL A 171 -28.11 -15.23 38.22
C VAL A 171 -29.22 -15.83 37.36
N THR A 172 -30.01 -14.95 36.74
CA THR A 172 -31.05 -15.29 35.77
C THR A 172 -30.81 -14.53 34.48
N ILE A 173 -30.80 -15.24 33.35
CA ILE A 173 -30.74 -14.69 32.00
C ILE A 173 -32.04 -15.06 31.29
N THR A 174 -32.68 -14.08 30.64
CA THR A 174 -33.93 -14.29 29.87
C THR A 174 -33.90 -13.58 28.53
N GLY A 175 -34.46 -14.23 27.50
CA GLY A 175 -34.52 -13.71 26.15
C GLY A 175 -33.25 -13.97 25.33
N THR A 176 -32.44 -14.95 25.75
CA THR A 176 -31.24 -15.37 25.01
C THR A 176 -31.64 -15.97 23.65
N VAL A 177 -31.02 -15.49 22.57
CA VAL A 177 -31.28 -15.98 21.20
C VAL A 177 -30.23 -17.02 20.81
N THR A 178 -30.67 -18.27 20.69
CA THR A 178 -29.83 -19.45 20.43
C THR A 178 -29.93 -19.90 18.96
N ASP A 179 -29.43 -19.06 18.05
CA ASP A 179 -29.47 -19.30 16.60
C ASP A 179 -28.11 -19.80 16.08
N ALA A 180 -28.04 -21.06 15.65
CA ALA A 180 -26.85 -21.70 15.09
C ALA A 180 -26.31 -21.00 13.83
N SER A 181 -27.16 -20.30 13.06
CA SER A 181 -26.74 -19.55 11.86
C SER A 181 -26.08 -18.21 12.19
N ARG A 182 -26.16 -17.76 13.45
CA ARG A 182 -25.68 -16.45 13.92
C ARG A 182 -24.65 -16.54 15.05
N MET A 183 -23.97 -17.68 15.18
CA MET A 183 -22.88 -17.84 16.15
C MET A 183 -21.63 -17.07 15.69
N PRO A 184 -20.92 -16.39 16.60
CA PRO A 184 -19.73 -15.62 16.25
C PRO A 184 -18.52 -16.51 15.96
N THR A 185 -17.71 -16.08 15.00
CA THR A 185 -16.42 -16.69 14.62
C THR A 185 -15.21 -15.81 15.00
N GLN A 186 -15.47 -14.59 15.47
CA GLN A 186 -14.51 -13.58 15.90
C GLN A 186 -14.90 -13.02 17.28
N ASN A 187 -13.90 -12.52 18.01
CA ASN A 187 -14.12 -11.73 19.22
C ASN A 187 -14.65 -10.32 18.89
N ALA A 188 -15.02 -9.54 19.90
CA ALA A 188 -15.61 -8.21 19.76
C ALA A 188 -14.75 -7.21 18.95
N PHE A 189 -13.44 -7.47 18.81
CA PHE A 189 -12.49 -6.63 18.05
C PHE A 189 -12.13 -7.20 16.67
N GLY A 190 -12.69 -8.34 16.28
CA GLY A 190 -12.45 -8.97 14.99
C GLY A 190 -11.26 -9.92 14.92
N GLY A 191 -10.58 -10.17 16.04
CA GLY A 191 -9.61 -11.26 16.15
C GLY A 191 -10.30 -12.62 16.35
N PRO A 192 -9.55 -13.74 16.41
CA PRO A 192 -10.12 -15.05 16.70
C PRO A 192 -10.77 -15.12 18.09
N VAL A 193 -11.79 -15.96 18.24
CA VAL A 193 -12.37 -16.30 19.55
C VAL A 193 -11.42 -17.23 20.31
N VAL A 194 -11.27 -17.00 21.61
CA VAL A 194 -10.40 -17.82 22.48
C VAL A 194 -10.87 -19.28 22.48
N GLY A 195 -9.92 -20.22 22.41
CA GLY A 195 -10.19 -21.67 22.42
C GLY A 195 -10.47 -22.29 21.05
N ASN A 196 -10.68 -21.49 20.00
CA ASN A 196 -11.00 -21.95 18.65
C ASN A 196 -12.32 -22.76 18.53
N THR A 197 -13.19 -22.67 19.55
CA THR A 197 -14.49 -23.36 19.62
C THR A 197 -15.59 -22.48 19.02
N PRO A 198 -16.23 -22.87 17.90
CA PRO A 198 -17.50 -22.25 17.49
C PRO A 198 -18.62 -22.75 18.42
N GLY A 199 -19.47 -21.86 18.93
CA GLY A 199 -20.57 -22.27 19.82
C GLY A 199 -21.18 -21.21 20.75
N PHE A 200 -20.60 -20.01 20.88
CA PHE A 200 -21.07 -19.02 21.86
C PHE A 200 -22.51 -18.52 21.58
N VAL A 201 -23.37 -18.60 22.60
CA VAL A 201 -24.74 -18.08 22.60
C VAL A 201 -24.98 -17.00 23.67
N VAL A 202 -24.17 -16.98 24.73
CA VAL A 202 -24.17 -15.90 25.75
C VAL A 202 -22.75 -15.37 25.90
N SER A 203 -22.62 -14.05 25.93
CA SER A 203 -21.42 -13.37 26.41
C SER A 203 -21.79 -12.21 27.33
N GLY A 204 -21.32 -12.26 28.57
CA GLY A 204 -21.61 -11.31 29.63
C GLY A 204 -20.52 -11.22 30.68
N TYR A 205 -20.81 -10.46 31.74
CA TYR A 205 -19.91 -10.25 32.88
C TYR A 205 -20.69 -10.26 34.20
N ILE A 206 -20.00 -10.56 35.29
CA ILE A 206 -20.43 -10.30 36.66
C ILE A 206 -19.29 -9.65 37.45
N SER A 207 -19.62 -8.70 38.31
CA SER A 207 -18.67 -7.80 38.98
C SER A 207 -18.93 -7.71 40.48
N PHE A 208 -17.85 -7.77 41.23
CA PHE A 208 -17.83 -7.73 42.69
C PHE A 208 -16.86 -6.66 43.17
N TRP A 209 -17.25 -5.89 44.19
CA TRP A 209 -16.29 -5.24 45.07
C TRP A 209 -15.95 -6.18 46.23
N VAL A 210 -14.68 -6.25 46.60
CA VAL A 210 -14.15 -7.16 47.62
C VAL A 210 -13.25 -6.37 48.59
N PRO A 211 -13.45 -6.49 49.92
CA PRO A 211 -12.57 -5.83 50.90
C PRO A 211 -11.11 -6.28 50.77
N ASN A 212 -10.17 -5.34 50.90
CA ASN A 212 -8.74 -5.68 50.91
C ASN A 212 -8.44 -6.72 52.00
N PRO A 213 -7.54 -7.68 51.75
CA PRO A 213 -7.05 -8.57 52.79
C PRO A 213 -6.08 -7.81 53.72
N PRO A 214 -5.68 -8.38 54.87
CA PRO A 214 -4.69 -7.75 55.74
C PRO A 214 -3.40 -7.45 54.98
N ALA A 215 -2.76 -6.31 55.28
CA ALA A 215 -1.56 -5.86 54.56
C ALA A 215 -0.45 -6.93 54.57
N GLY A 216 0.25 -7.08 53.45
CA GLY A 216 1.30 -8.10 53.27
C GLY A 216 0.82 -9.55 53.10
N THR A 217 -0.50 -9.81 53.10
CA THR A 217 -1.01 -11.16 52.82
C THR A 217 -1.13 -11.43 51.31
N SER A 218 -1.01 -12.70 50.94
CA SER A 218 -1.35 -13.21 49.61
C SER A 218 -2.34 -14.36 49.75
N LEU A 219 -3.37 -14.40 48.90
CA LEU A 219 -4.43 -15.41 48.97
C LEU A 219 -4.83 -15.92 47.59
N GLY A 220 -5.30 -17.16 47.54
CA GLY A 220 -5.96 -17.73 46.36
C GLY A 220 -7.44 -17.34 46.37
N SER A 221 -7.82 -16.38 45.53
CA SER A 221 -9.23 -16.06 45.27
C SER A 221 -9.82 -17.14 44.35
N VAL A 222 -10.96 -17.71 44.75
CA VAL A 222 -11.67 -18.75 44.00
C VAL A 222 -13.11 -18.29 43.79
N ASN A 223 -13.63 -18.53 42.60
CA ASN A 223 -15.01 -18.21 42.26
C ASN A 223 -15.58 -19.28 41.33
N THR A 224 -16.80 -19.74 41.60
CA THR A 224 -17.34 -20.97 40.99
C THR A 224 -18.80 -20.77 40.59
N PHE A 225 -19.14 -20.95 39.32
CA PHE A 225 -20.55 -21.13 38.94
C PHE A 225 -21.01 -22.54 39.30
N ARG A 226 -22.27 -22.66 39.75
CA ARG A 226 -22.91 -23.93 40.10
C ARG A 226 -24.40 -23.91 39.76
N ASP A 227 -25.02 -25.09 39.74
CA ASP A 227 -26.46 -25.27 39.62
C ASP A 227 -27.09 -24.62 38.37
N VAL A 228 -26.48 -24.85 37.19
CA VAL A 228 -27.06 -24.38 35.92
C VAL A 228 -28.40 -25.08 35.64
N VAL A 229 -29.36 -24.33 35.13
CA VAL A 229 -30.65 -24.84 34.64
C VAL A 229 -31.02 -24.07 33.36
N THR A 230 -31.28 -24.81 32.29
CA THR A 230 -31.77 -24.31 30.99
C THR A 230 -32.47 -25.47 30.25
N HIS A 231 -33.34 -25.17 29.30
CA HIS A 231 -34.04 -26.16 28.49
C HIS A 231 -33.87 -25.91 26.99
N ALA A 232 -34.08 -26.94 26.18
CA ALA A 232 -34.35 -26.77 24.75
C ALA A 232 -35.71 -26.06 24.54
N ALA A 233 -35.90 -25.43 23.39
CA ALA A 233 -37.19 -24.86 22.98
C ALA A 233 -38.31 -25.92 22.90
N SER A 234 -37.96 -27.20 22.73
CA SER A 234 -38.86 -28.36 22.81
C SER A 234 -39.22 -28.79 24.25
N GLY A 235 -38.64 -28.16 25.27
CA GLY A 235 -38.78 -28.51 26.69
C GLY A 235 -37.82 -29.60 27.18
N ALA A 236 -37.01 -30.20 26.30
CA ALA A 236 -35.99 -31.19 26.69
C ALA A 236 -34.96 -30.57 27.66
N PRO A 237 -34.42 -31.35 28.63
CA PRO A 237 -33.41 -30.86 29.56
C PRO A 237 -32.07 -30.58 28.85
N ASN A 238 -31.28 -29.66 29.40
CA ASN A 238 -29.88 -29.49 29.03
C ASN A 238 -29.07 -30.76 29.34
N PHE A 239 -28.16 -31.17 28.44
CA PHE A 239 -27.40 -32.41 28.50
C PHE A 239 -28.28 -33.65 28.81
N PRO A 240 -29.22 -34.01 27.92
CA PRO A 240 -30.15 -35.12 28.18
C PRO A 240 -29.40 -36.45 28.35
N GLY A 241 -29.49 -37.03 29.55
CA GLY A 241 -28.81 -38.27 29.94
C GLY A 241 -27.44 -38.09 30.60
N ASP A 242 -26.89 -36.88 30.58
CA ASP A 242 -25.59 -36.49 31.15
C ASP A 242 -25.77 -35.34 32.17
N ALA A 243 -24.67 -34.74 32.61
CA ALA A 243 -24.64 -33.44 33.29
C ALA A 243 -23.74 -32.47 32.51
N GLU A 244 -23.93 -31.16 32.73
CA GLU A 244 -23.00 -30.14 32.22
C GLU A 244 -21.55 -30.40 32.70
N PRO A 245 -20.53 -30.20 31.84
CA PRO A 245 -19.14 -30.11 32.28
C PRO A 245 -18.91 -28.97 33.28
N VAL A 246 -18.48 -29.30 34.50
CA VAL A 246 -18.20 -28.28 35.55
C VAL A 246 -16.72 -27.90 35.70
N ALA A 247 -15.85 -28.37 34.80
CA ALA A 247 -14.39 -28.26 34.93
C ALA A 247 -13.82 -26.85 34.66
N ASP A 248 -14.61 -26.01 34.03
CA ASP A 248 -14.34 -24.63 33.58
C ASP A 248 -15.30 -23.59 34.19
N ASN A 249 -16.29 -24.05 34.95
CA ASN A 249 -17.14 -23.23 35.82
C ASN A 249 -16.37 -22.58 37.00
N ARG A 250 -15.13 -23.00 37.27
CA ARG A 250 -14.27 -22.49 38.35
C ARG A 250 -13.10 -21.66 37.83
N ALA A 251 -12.99 -20.42 38.30
CA ALA A 251 -11.82 -19.56 38.09
C ALA A 251 -11.04 -19.37 39.41
N THR A 252 -9.72 -19.30 39.30
CA THR A 252 -8.81 -19.03 40.42
C THR A 252 -7.85 -17.90 40.06
N ARG A 253 -7.51 -17.05 41.05
CA ARG A 253 -6.57 -15.92 40.89
C ARG A 253 -5.80 -15.71 42.18
N ASN A 254 -4.48 -15.58 42.08
CA ASN A 254 -3.67 -15.11 43.21
C ASN A 254 -3.88 -13.61 43.40
N ILE A 255 -4.29 -13.22 44.60
CA ILE A 255 -4.37 -11.83 45.05
C ILE A 255 -3.17 -11.60 45.96
N VAL A 256 -2.24 -10.77 45.50
CA VAL A 256 -0.95 -10.52 46.16
C VAL A 256 -0.93 -9.06 46.60
N ALA A 257 -0.78 -8.79 47.90
CA ALA A 257 -0.67 -7.41 48.39
C ALA A 257 0.61 -6.75 47.86
N ASP A 258 1.75 -7.38 48.12
CA ASP A 258 3.09 -6.91 47.76
C ASP A 258 3.74 -7.85 46.74
N ALA A 259 3.68 -7.47 45.46
CA ALA A 259 4.18 -8.27 44.34
C ALA A 259 5.43 -7.63 43.74
N VAL A 260 6.36 -8.44 43.23
CA VAL A 260 7.45 -7.92 42.40
C VAL A 260 6.85 -7.42 41.08
N GLY A 261 7.24 -6.21 40.66
CA GLY A 261 6.76 -5.60 39.43
C GLY A 261 7.30 -6.27 38.17
N THR A 262 6.72 -5.90 37.02
CA THR A 262 7.28 -6.22 35.70
C THR A 262 7.62 -4.94 34.95
N ALA A 263 8.66 -4.97 34.12
CA ALA A 263 9.14 -3.80 33.40
C ALA A 263 9.35 -4.14 31.91
N GLY A 264 9.35 -3.11 31.07
CA GLY A 264 9.56 -3.27 29.64
C GLY A 264 9.97 -1.97 28.95
N LYS A 265 10.85 -2.10 27.97
CA LYS A 265 11.31 -1.03 27.07
C LYS A 265 10.64 -1.17 25.71
N ARG A 266 10.49 -0.07 24.97
CA ARG A 266 10.20 -0.07 23.52
C ARG A 266 10.66 1.24 22.87
N LEU A 267 11.39 1.13 21.77
CA LEU A 267 11.74 2.24 20.90
C LEU A 267 10.75 2.34 19.73
N LEU A 268 10.41 3.57 19.34
CA LEU A 268 9.38 3.88 18.34
C LEU A 268 9.83 5.03 17.46
N ARG A 269 9.46 5.04 16.17
CA ARG A 269 9.71 6.21 15.30
C ARG A 269 8.59 7.22 15.45
N VAL A 270 8.92 8.50 15.69
CA VAL A 270 7.95 9.61 15.61
C VAL A 270 7.73 9.93 14.13
N LEU A 271 6.47 10.06 13.73
CA LEU A 271 6.06 10.15 12.33
C LEU A 271 5.64 11.56 11.89
N ASP A 272 5.35 12.45 12.86
CA ASP A 272 4.92 13.83 12.66
C ASP A 272 4.98 14.62 13.99
N ASP A 273 4.85 15.95 13.90
CA ASP A 273 4.88 16.87 15.03
C ASP A 273 3.74 16.69 16.04
N SER A 274 2.71 15.89 15.72
CA SER A 274 1.67 15.51 16.68
C SER A 274 2.19 14.49 17.72
N GLY A 275 3.38 13.94 17.51
CA GLY A 275 3.97 12.89 18.36
C GLY A 275 3.40 11.50 18.06
N ARG A 276 2.72 11.33 16.91
CA ARG A 276 2.25 10.02 16.45
C ARG A 276 3.44 9.11 16.19
N THR A 277 3.33 7.85 16.60
CA THR A 277 4.43 6.88 16.53
C THR A 277 4.11 5.68 15.65
N GLY A 278 5.13 5.17 14.94
CA GLY A 278 5.15 3.87 14.29
C GLY A 278 6.18 2.93 14.94
N ASP A 279 6.24 1.69 14.48
CA ASP A 279 7.23 0.72 14.95
C ASP A 279 8.67 1.21 14.68
N GLY A 280 9.54 1.01 15.68
CA GLY A 280 10.95 1.41 15.65
C GLY A 280 11.78 0.60 16.65
N SER A 281 11.40 -0.67 16.87
CA SER A 281 12.02 -1.58 17.85
C SER A 281 12.78 -2.73 17.17
N ALA A 282 14.05 -2.94 17.53
CA ALA A 282 14.93 -4.04 17.06
C ALA A 282 14.27 -5.43 17.18
N ARG A 283 13.40 -5.57 18.18
CA ARG A 283 12.60 -6.77 18.47
C ARG A 283 11.61 -7.14 17.35
N ARG A 284 11.46 -6.30 16.32
CA ARG A 284 10.63 -6.52 15.12
C ARG A 284 11.46 -6.60 13.83
N GLY A 285 12.73 -7.01 13.92
CA GLY A 285 13.58 -7.32 12.76
C GLY A 285 14.49 -6.17 12.34
N ASP A 286 15.21 -5.59 13.30
CA ASP A 286 16.22 -4.53 13.07
C ASP A 286 15.70 -3.35 12.21
N PRO A 287 14.90 -2.44 12.80
CA PRO A 287 14.28 -1.33 12.10
C PRO A 287 15.31 -0.26 11.76
N TRP A 288 15.05 0.41 10.65
CA TRP A 288 15.94 1.41 10.08
C TRP A 288 15.43 2.82 10.35
N SER A 289 16.36 3.72 10.67
CA SER A 289 16.12 5.13 10.91
C SER A 289 17.18 5.96 10.19
N THR A 290 16.85 7.19 9.84
CA THR A 290 17.79 8.12 9.19
C THR A 290 18.27 9.20 10.15
N PRO A 291 19.48 9.77 9.95
CA PRO A 291 19.91 10.98 10.65
C PRO A 291 18.84 12.06 10.63
N GLY A 292 18.59 12.70 11.78
CA GLY A 292 17.51 13.68 11.97
C GLY A 292 16.16 13.09 12.39
N SER A 293 15.89 11.80 12.12
CA SER A 293 14.65 11.14 12.54
C SER A 293 14.51 11.15 14.07
N VAL A 294 13.33 11.53 14.57
CA VAL A 294 13.01 11.50 16.00
C VAL A 294 12.43 10.15 16.39
N LEU A 295 12.94 9.59 17.47
CA LEU A 295 12.47 8.39 18.13
C LEU A 295 11.83 8.75 19.48
N ARG A 296 10.91 7.90 19.94
CA ARG A 296 10.34 7.93 21.28
C ARG A 296 10.74 6.65 22.02
N SER A 297 11.41 6.80 23.15
CA SER A 297 11.81 5.67 24.00
C SER A 297 10.84 5.53 25.17
N ASP A 298 10.08 4.43 25.19
CA ASP A 298 9.14 4.10 26.27
C ASP A 298 9.82 3.14 27.27
N VAL A 299 10.02 3.56 28.52
CA VAL A 299 10.38 2.69 29.66
C VAL A 299 9.17 2.56 30.57
N SER A 300 8.75 1.34 30.88
CA SER A 300 7.51 1.06 31.61
C SER A 300 7.72 0.16 32.83
N ALA A 301 6.89 0.37 33.86
CA ALA A 301 6.79 -0.46 35.05
C ALA A 301 5.32 -0.76 35.37
N SER A 302 4.98 -2.03 35.54
CA SER A 302 3.66 -2.49 35.96
C SER A 302 3.72 -3.02 37.38
N ASN A 303 2.76 -2.58 38.20
CA ASN A 303 2.54 -3.07 39.55
C ASN A 303 1.38 -4.08 39.52
N PRO A 304 1.63 -5.39 39.63
CA PRO A 304 0.56 -6.40 39.64
C PRO A 304 -0.08 -6.62 41.03
N GLY A 305 0.43 -5.96 42.07
CA GLY A 305 -0.06 -6.09 43.45
C GLY A 305 -1.23 -5.18 43.79
N LEU A 306 -1.71 -5.26 45.05
CA LEU A 306 -2.69 -4.32 45.60
C LEU A 306 -2.04 -3.06 46.18
N ASP A 307 -0.88 -3.19 46.81
CA ASP A 307 -0.17 -2.08 47.46
C ASP A 307 0.40 -1.11 46.41
N THR A 308 0.46 0.18 46.75
CA THR A 308 1.15 1.19 45.92
C THR A 308 2.66 1.01 46.03
N PHE A 309 3.33 0.89 44.90
CA PHE A 309 4.78 1.04 44.82
C PHE A 309 5.14 2.50 45.09
N ARG A 310 5.90 2.73 46.16
CA ARG A 310 6.38 4.05 46.57
C ARG A 310 7.77 4.32 46.03
N ASN A 311 8.00 5.55 45.55
CA ASN A 311 9.28 6.00 44.99
C ASN A 311 9.82 5.08 43.87
N THR A 312 8.95 4.64 42.96
CA THR A 312 9.34 3.97 41.71
C THR A 312 10.25 4.90 40.90
N VAL A 313 11.30 4.33 40.30
CA VAL A 313 12.18 5.04 39.36
C VAL A 313 12.13 4.32 38.01
N LEU A 314 11.73 5.05 36.97
CA LEU A 314 11.90 4.67 35.57
C LEU A 314 13.14 5.38 35.05
N CYS A 315 14.03 4.65 34.39
CA CYS A 315 15.31 5.15 33.90
C CYS A 315 15.49 4.78 32.43
N ASP A 316 15.96 5.74 31.66
CA ASP A 316 16.16 5.69 30.22
C ASP A 316 17.60 6.15 29.92
N THR A 317 18.38 5.35 29.21
CA THR A 317 19.77 5.65 28.87
C THR A 317 20.09 5.27 27.43
N PHE A 318 20.52 6.24 26.65
CA PHE A 318 20.81 6.10 25.22
C PHE A 318 22.23 6.57 24.90
N ASP A 319 22.80 6.03 23.82
CA ASP A 319 24.12 6.47 23.35
C ASP A 319 24.05 7.86 22.71
N ARG A 320 24.73 8.84 23.31
CA ARG A 320 24.77 10.23 22.84
C ARG A 320 25.69 10.46 21.62
N HIS A 321 26.46 9.47 21.20
CA HIS A 321 27.24 9.54 19.95
C HIS A 321 26.36 9.24 18.72
N THR A 322 25.41 8.31 18.85
CA THR A 322 24.41 7.99 17.82
C THR A 322 23.10 8.77 17.95
N GLN A 323 22.78 9.33 19.12
CA GLN A 323 21.50 10.01 19.40
C GLN A 323 21.71 11.35 20.14
N ARG A 324 20.66 12.18 20.20
CA ARG A 324 20.63 13.45 20.92
C ARG A 324 19.24 13.66 21.53
N LEU A 325 19.15 14.15 22.76
CA LEU A 325 17.84 14.49 23.35
C LEU A 325 17.11 15.55 22.50
N ALA A 326 15.89 15.23 22.07
CA ALA A 326 15.05 16.07 21.22
C ALA A 326 13.93 16.73 22.05
N ARG A 327 13.07 17.51 21.39
CA ARG A 327 11.82 18.04 21.97
C ARG A 327 10.67 17.79 21.00
N VAL A 328 9.60 17.14 21.46
CA VAL A 328 8.35 16.97 20.71
C VAL A 328 7.26 17.72 21.45
N GLN A 329 6.60 18.65 20.76
CA GLN A 329 5.65 19.63 21.33
C GLN A 329 6.22 20.33 22.59
N GLY A 330 7.47 20.79 22.51
CA GLY A 330 8.18 21.53 23.57
C GLY A 330 8.83 20.68 24.68
N THR A 331 8.43 19.42 24.86
CA THR A 331 8.92 18.53 25.94
C THR A 331 9.95 17.51 25.45
N SER A 332 11.02 17.28 26.22
CA SER A 332 12.00 16.22 25.95
C SER A 332 11.63 14.85 26.53
N ALA A 333 10.79 14.81 27.57
CA ALA A 333 10.24 13.58 28.09
C ALA A 333 8.88 13.81 28.79
N ARG A 334 8.09 12.74 28.96
CA ARG A 334 6.75 12.75 29.57
C ARG A 334 6.53 11.48 30.40
N THR A 335 5.55 11.51 31.30
CA THR A 335 5.18 10.34 32.11
C THR A 335 3.68 10.05 32.04
N SER A 336 3.32 8.78 32.16
CA SER A 336 1.94 8.32 32.39
C SER A 336 1.89 7.32 33.54
N GLY A 337 0.74 7.19 34.21
CA GLY A 337 0.51 6.25 35.33
C GLY A 337 1.27 6.53 36.65
N LEU A 338 2.29 7.39 36.61
CA LEU A 338 3.12 7.78 37.75
C LEU A 338 2.46 8.94 38.53
N ARG A 339 2.12 8.72 39.80
CA ARG A 339 1.60 9.77 40.71
C ARG A 339 2.76 10.59 41.27
N GLU A 340 2.55 11.90 41.45
CA GLU A 340 3.58 12.85 41.95
C GLU A 340 4.88 12.86 41.11
N ALA A 341 4.75 12.60 39.81
CA ALA A 341 5.86 12.41 38.88
C ALA A 341 6.83 13.59 38.81
N ARG A 342 8.14 13.29 38.86
CA ARG A 342 9.25 14.22 38.61
C ARG A 342 10.16 13.64 37.54
N VAL A 343 10.35 14.37 36.43
CA VAL A 343 11.27 14.00 35.35
C VAL A 343 12.58 14.76 35.53
N GLU A 344 13.69 14.06 35.38
CA GLU A 344 15.03 14.59 35.62
C GLU A 344 16.03 14.08 34.55
N TYR A 345 17.06 14.87 34.30
CA TYR A 345 18.06 14.66 33.24
C TYR A 345 19.47 14.69 33.83
N ALA A 346 20.38 13.88 33.30
CA ALA A 346 21.79 13.87 33.67
C ALA A 346 22.71 13.73 32.45
N ALA A 347 23.92 14.26 32.57
CA ALA A 347 24.98 14.00 31.61
C ALA A 347 25.43 12.54 31.75
N TYR A 348 25.48 11.81 30.64
CA TYR A 348 25.94 10.42 30.60
C TYR A 348 26.59 10.17 29.24
N ASP A 349 27.70 9.44 29.26
CA ASP A 349 28.41 8.98 28.07
C ASP A 349 28.47 7.46 28.12
N MET A 350 28.19 6.80 27.00
CA MET A 350 28.09 5.34 26.97
C MET A 350 29.38 4.74 26.42
N ASP A 351 30.22 4.19 27.29
CA ASP A 351 31.50 3.56 26.90
C ASP A 351 31.31 2.33 25.97
N GLY A 352 30.11 1.75 25.95
CA GLY A 352 29.71 0.67 25.05
C GLY A 352 28.36 0.05 25.43
N PRO A 353 27.78 -0.82 24.57
CA PRO A 353 26.44 -1.39 24.81
C PRO A 353 26.38 -2.25 26.06
N GLU A 354 27.46 -2.95 26.47
CA GLU A 354 27.47 -3.69 27.74
C GLU A 354 27.32 -2.78 28.96
N ASP A 355 27.97 -1.61 28.95
CA ASP A 355 27.85 -0.64 30.04
C ASP A 355 26.43 -0.05 30.08
N GLY A 356 25.94 0.39 28.91
CA GLY A 356 24.57 0.84 28.68
C GLY A 356 23.50 -0.14 29.21
N GLN A 357 23.66 -1.43 28.94
CA GLN A 357 22.66 -2.43 29.33
C GLN A 357 22.74 -2.84 30.80
N ARG A 358 23.95 -2.95 31.38
CA ARG A 358 24.17 -3.65 32.66
C ARG A 358 24.57 -2.75 33.82
N ARG A 359 25.07 -1.55 33.53
CA ARG A 359 25.64 -0.63 34.52
C ARG A 359 25.02 0.75 34.47
N ALA A 360 24.16 1.05 33.48
CA ALA A 360 23.64 2.39 33.26
C ALA A 360 22.43 2.80 34.14
N THR A 361 22.38 2.37 35.40
CA THR A 361 21.27 2.70 36.31
C THR A 361 21.24 4.18 36.68
N CYS A 362 20.05 4.78 36.73
CA CYS A 362 19.86 6.22 37.02
C CYS A 362 19.89 6.55 38.52
N ASP A 363 20.91 6.04 39.22
CA ASP A 363 21.16 6.30 40.64
C ASP A 363 21.65 7.74 40.88
N ASP A 364 21.64 8.16 42.15
CA ASP A 364 22.02 9.52 42.56
C ASP A 364 23.55 9.76 42.54
N ASP A 365 24.37 8.72 42.40
CA ASP A 365 25.83 8.79 42.23
C ASP A 365 26.27 9.07 40.78
N ARG A 366 25.37 8.89 39.80
CA ARG A 366 25.59 9.18 38.37
C ARG A 366 25.85 10.66 38.06
N GLY A 367 25.55 11.55 38.99
CA GLY A 367 25.81 12.99 38.88
C GLY A 367 24.65 13.84 39.39
N PRO A 368 24.79 15.17 39.37
CA PRO A 368 23.68 16.07 39.65
C PRO A 368 22.58 15.86 38.61
N TRP A 369 21.34 15.66 39.09
CA TRP A 369 20.14 15.51 38.29
C TRP A 369 19.40 16.86 38.18
N PHE A 370 19.01 17.23 36.97
CA PHE A 370 18.40 18.53 36.65
C PHE A 370 16.96 18.37 36.15
N THR A 371 16.10 19.36 36.40
CA THR A 371 14.70 19.35 35.89
C THR A 371 14.56 20.01 34.51
N ASP A 372 15.53 20.80 34.06
CA ASP A 372 15.64 21.28 32.67
C ASP A 372 16.90 20.66 32.02
N PRO A 373 16.79 19.97 30.87
CA PRO A 373 17.95 19.42 30.18
C PRO A 373 18.93 20.51 29.68
N ALA A 374 18.55 21.78 29.63
CA ALA A 374 19.46 22.88 29.30
C ALA A 374 20.45 23.22 30.44
N GLU A 375 20.14 22.87 31.69
CA GLU A 375 20.99 23.14 32.86
C GLU A 375 22.06 22.06 33.11
N VAL A 376 21.93 20.91 32.44
CA VAL A 376 22.89 19.81 32.50
C VAL A 376 24.28 20.30 32.02
N PRO A 377 25.39 19.95 32.69
CA PRO A 377 26.73 20.34 32.26
C PRO A 377 27.04 19.86 30.83
N GLY A 378 27.30 20.79 29.92
CA GLY A 378 27.42 20.53 28.47
C GLY A 378 26.12 20.74 27.68
N GLY A 379 25.03 21.14 28.35
CA GLY A 379 23.72 21.41 27.76
C GLY A 379 22.97 20.14 27.36
N ILE A 380 21.91 20.33 26.57
CA ILE A 380 21.04 19.25 26.09
C ILE A 380 21.79 18.18 25.27
N ASP A 381 22.90 18.55 24.64
CA ASP A 381 23.77 17.63 23.89
C ASP A 381 24.56 16.65 24.77
N ALA A 382 24.76 16.99 26.05
CA ALA A 382 25.48 16.11 26.98
C ALA A 382 24.56 15.08 27.65
N VAL A 383 23.23 15.22 27.53
CA VAL A 383 22.25 14.30 28.12
C VAL A 383 22.29 12.96 27.42
N GLY A 384 22.63 11.91 28.17
CA GLY A 384 22.49 10.51 27.77
C GLY A 384 21.60 9.70 28.73
N ALA A 385 21.10 10.32 29.80
CA ALA A 385 20.26 9.66 30.81
C ALA A 385 19.08 10.53 31.23
N VAL A 386 17.89 9.93 31.28
CA VAL A 386 16.63 10.54 31.69
C VAL A 386 15.96 9.62 32.72
N ARG A 387 15.41 10.17 33.80
CA ARG A 387 14.64 9.39 34.77
C ARG A 387 13.33 10.05 35.15
N ALA A 388 12.39 9.23 35.61
CA ALA A 388 11.16 9.68 36.25
C ALA A 388 10.99 9.01 37.61
N ARG A 389 10.67 9.82 38.64
CA ARG A 389 10.44 9.37 40.02
C ARG A 389 8.99 9.66 40.44
N GLY A 390 8.34 8.72 41.12
CA GLY A 390 6.98 8.86 41.62
C GLY A 390 6.35 7.53 42.05
N ASP A 391 5.04 7.50 42.27
CA ASP A 391 4.34 6.33 42.82
C ASP A 391 3.50 5.60 41.77
N VAL A 392 3.52 4.27 41.77
CA VAL A 392 2.68 3.41 40.90
C VAL A 392 1.62 2.70 41.73
N GLY A 393 0.35 3.03 41.49
CA GLY A 393 -0.78 2.38 42.17
C GLY A 393 -0.83 0.87 41.88
N GLY A 394 -1.40 0.09 42.80
CA GLY A 394 -1.65 -1.33 42.56
C GLY A 394 -2.41 -1.54 41.25
N GLY A 395 -2.14 -2.65 40.56
CA GLY A 395 -2.80 -3.02 39.30
C GLY A 395 -2.65 -2.03 38.14
N THR A 396 -1.76 -1.03 38.25
CA THR A 396 -1.53 -0.03 37.20
C THR A 396 -0.14 -0.16 36.57
N THR A 397 0.00 0.41 35.38
CA THR A 397 1.28 0.55 34.68
C THR A 397 1.61 2.03 34.57
N ALA A 398 2.86 2.38 34.87
CA ALA A 398 3.44 3.68 34.59
C ALA A 398 4.47 3.59 33.46
N ALA A 399 4.69 4.69 32.74
CA ALA A 399 5.71 4.80 31.72
C ALA A 399 6.38 6.17 31.72
N LEU A 400 7.66 6.19 31.34
CA LEU A 400 8.47 7.33 30.95
C LEU A 400 8.65 7.24 29.43
N SER A 401 8.27 8.28 28.71
CA SER A 401 8.54 8.42 27.28
C SER A 401 9.52 9.57 27.07
N SER A 402 10.76 9.28 26.68
CA SER A 402 11.73 10.29 26.22
C SER A 402 11.68 10.46 24.70
N PHE A 403 12.25 11.56 24.20
CA PHE A 403 12.39 11.81 22.76
C PHE A 403 13.84 12.07 22.41
N VAL A 404 14.35 11.37 21.39
CA VAL A 404 15.73 11.47 20.92
C VAL A 404 15.78 11.56 19.39
N SER A 405 16.63 12.40 18.83
CA SER A 405 16.89 12.46 17.38
C SER A 405 18.15 11.67 17.04
N VAL A 406 18.09 10.85 15.99
CA VAL A 406 19.24 10.12 15.46
C VAL A 406 20.28 11.11 14.89
N ARG A 407 21.56 10.91 15.20
CA ARG A 407 22.68 11.72 14.69
C ARG A 407 23.14 11.20 13.33
N GLU A 408 23.91 12.03 12.63
CA GLU A 408 24.62 11.61 11.41
C GLU A 408 25.82 10.74 11.79
N VAL A 409 25.75 9.47 11.42
CA VAL A 409 26.74 8.41 11.69
C VAL A 409 26.83 7.50 10.47
N ALA A 410 27.86 6.65 10.39
CA ALA A 410 28.07 5.76 9.24
C ALA A 410 26.91 4.75 9.06
N ASP A 411 26.57 4.44 7.81
CA ASP A 411 25.57 3.42 7.46
C ASP A 411 25.80 2.08 8.18
N GLY A 412 24.74 1.53 8.77
CA GLY A 412 24.77 0.29 9.54
C GLY A 412 25.19 0.46 11.01
N THR A 413 25.51 1.67 11.47
CA THR A 413 25.73 1.94 12.90
C THR A 413 24.45 1.69 13.68
N ARG A 414 24.52 0.96 14.80
CA ARG A 414 23.39 0.72 15.70
C ARG A 414 23.30 1.82 16.76
N ALA A 415 22.14 2.44 16.87
CA ALA A 415 21.82 3.40 17.92
C ALA A 415 21.16 2.66 19.09
N TYR A 416 21.87 2.57 20.21
CA TYR A 416 21.48 1.77 21.39
C TYR A 416 20.64 2.55 22.39
N ASP A 417 19.63 1.91 22.97
CA ASP A 417 18.74 2.52 23.94
C ASP A 417 18.24 1.52 25.01
N PHE A 418 18.55 1.79 26.28
CA PHE A 418 18.35 0.88 27.40
C PHE A 418 17.42 1.45 28.48
N GLY A 419 16.63 0.58 29.10
CA GLY A 419 15.73 0.91 30.20
C GLY A 419 16.15 0.23 31.49
N HIS A 420 15.98 0.93 32.61
CA HIS A 420 16.23 0.39 33.95
C HIS A 420 15.06 0.77 34.85
N VAL A 421 14.64 -0.11 35.76
CA VAL A 421 13.52 0.17 36.67
C VAL A 421 13.86 -0.24 38.10
N ARG A 422 13.65 0.68 39.06
CA ARG A 422 13.57 0.35 40.49
C ARG A 422 12.11 0.44 40.91
N PHE A 423 11.50 -0.68 41.31
CA PHE A 423 10.05 -0.71 41.50
C PHE A 423 9.58 0.08 42.71
N SER A 424 10.23 -0.03 43.87
CA SER A 424 9.85 0.73 45.06
C SER A 424 10.93 0.70 46.13
N ASP A 425 10.68 1.32 47.28
CA ASP A 425 11.56 1.19 48.45
C ASP A 425 11.53 -0.21 49.10
N ARG A 426 10.50 -1.03 48.83
CA ARG A 426 10.44 -2.44 49.27
C ARG A 426 11.13 -3.39 48.28
N HIS A 427 11.23 -2.97 47.01
CA HIS A 427 11.90 -3.68 45.92
C HIS A 427 13.00 -2.76 45.37
N PRO A 428 14.09 -2.53 46.15
CA PRO A 428 15.08 -1.48 45.89
C PRO A 428 16.08 -1.86 44.80
N ASP A 429 16.17 -3.13 44.42
CA ASP A 429 17.07 -3.61 43.37
C ASP A 429 16.63 -3.10 42.00
N TRP A 430 17.61 -2.71 41.17
CA TRP A 430 17.37 -2.34 39.78
C TRP A 430 17.11 -3.57 38.91
N VAL A 431 16.09 -3.46 38.07
CA VAL A 431 15.75 -4.42 37.03
C VAL A 431 16.16 -3.86 35.67
N HIS A 432 17.02 -4.61 34.99
CA HIS A 432 17.58 -4.36 33.66
C HIS A 432 17.92 -5.72 33.00
N ASP A 433 18.27 -5.72 31.70
CA ASP A 433 18.59 -6.96 31.00
C ASP A 433 19.99 -7.48 31.38
N THR A 434 20.07 -8.58 32.15
CA THR A 434 21.35 -9.19 32.54
C THR A 434 21.78 -10.35 31.63
N ARG A 435 20.87 -10.90 30.81
CA ARG A 435 21.10 -12.12 30.01
C ARG A 435 21.02 -11.92 28.49
N SER A 436 20.48 -10.80 28.03
CA SER A 436 20.45 -10.45 26.61
C SER A 436 21.84 -10.06 26.12
N ASP A 437 22.10 -10.31 24.84
CA ASP A 437 23.31 -9.87 24.14
C ASP A 437 23.24 -8.35 23.91
N PRO A 438 24.17 -7.55 24.48
CA PRO A 438 24.17 -6.10 24.31
C PRO A 438 24.40 -5.66 22.87
N GLU A 439 25.16 -6.42 22.07
CA GLU A 439 25.49 -6.04 20.69
C GLU A 439 24.25 -5.99 19.79
N LEU A 440 23.26 -6.84 20.07
CA LEU A 440 21.97 -6.84 19.38
C LEU A 440 21.08 -5.65 19.78
N GLY A 441 21.30 -5.05 20.96
CA GLY A 441 20.42 -4.01 21.49
C GLY A 441 18.95 -4.43 21.51
N ALA A 442 18.66 -5.69 21.88
CA ALA A 442 17.32 -6.26 21.84
C ALA A 442 17.09 -7.23 23.01
N GLY A 443 16.23 -6.84 23.97
CA GLY A 443 15.95 -7.63 25.17
C GLY A 443 14.55 -7.37 25.74
N GLY A 444 14.36 -7.49 27.06
CA GLY A 444 13.12 -7.06 27.71
C GLY A 444 13.13 -5.55 27.99
N LEU A 445 14.30 -5.05 28.35
CA LEU A 445 14.58 -3.66 28.68
C LEU A 445 15.60 -2.96 27.73
N SER A 446 16.11 -3.68 26.73
CA SER A 446 17.01 -3.16 25.69
C SER A 446 16.28 -3.02 24.35
N ASP A 447 16.53 -1.94 23.62
CA ASP A 447 16.04 -1.72 22.26
C ASP A 447 17.05 -0.91 21.42
N SER A 448 16.90 -0.90 20.10
CA SER A 448 17.79 -0.18 19.19
C SER A 448 17.20 0.06 17.80
N VAL A 449 17.83 0.94 17.03
CA VAL A 449 17.61 1.08 15.57
C VAL A 449 18.95 0.98 14.83
N LEU A 450 18.92 0.54 13.58
CA LEU A 450 20.05 0.69 12.66
C LEU A 450 19.93 2.02 11.90
N VAL A 451 21.04 2.74 11.78
CA VAL A 451 21.10 4.01 11.07
C VAL A 451 21.50 3.80 9.61
N THR A 452 20.80 4.46 8.70
CA THR A 452 21.07 4.49 7.25
C THR A 452 20.86 5.91 6.74
N GLU A 453 21.65 6.36 5.76
CA GLU A 453 21.49 7.70 5.19
C GLU A 453 20.10 7.91 4.58
N ASP A 454 19.56 6.90 3.88
CA ASP A 454 18.34 7.02 3.07
C ASP A 454 17.38 5.83 3.28
N LEU A 455 16.07 6.09 3.15
CA LEU A 455 15.00 5.08 3.12
C LEU A 455 14.23 5.19 1.81
N ALA A 456 14.41 4.21 0.94
CA ALA A 456 13.69 4.05 -0.32
C ALA A 456 12.42 3.23 -0.08
N ARG A 457 11.25 3.77 -0.43
CA ARG A 457 9.94 3.12 -0.23
C ARG A 457 9.10 3.21 -1.49
N ILE A 458 8.27 2.22 -1.75
CA ILE A 458 7.45 2.15 -2.97
C ILE A 458 6.02 1.75 -2.65
N GLY A 459 5.07 2.46 -3.24
CA GLY A 459 3.70 1.99 -3.38
C GLY A 459 3.47 1.37 -4.75
N LYS A 460 2.51 0.45 -4.84
CA LYS A 460 2.01 -0.11 -6.10
C LYS A 460 0.49 -0.11 -6.07
N THR A 461 -0.13 0.30 -7.16
CA THR A 461 -1.59 0.25 -7.35
C THR A 461 -1.92 -0.23 -8.75
N VAL A 462 -3.08 -0.87 -8.91
CA VAL A 462 -3.68 -1.11 -10.23
C VAL A 462 -4.63 0.05 -10.49
N ALA A 463 -4.51 0.73 -11.63
CA ALA A 463 -5.40 1.84 -11.95
C ALA A 463 -6.83 1.30 -12.20
N ARG A 464 -7.82 1.80 -11.45
CA ARG A 464 -9.22 1.49 -11.73
C ARG A 464 -9.78 2.39 -12.83
N ALA A 465 -10.68 1.80 -13.61
CA ALA A 465 -11.18 2.32 -14.88
C ALA A 465 -11.87 3.70 -14.85
N SER A 466 -12.21 4.25 -13.67
CA SER A 466 -13.12 5.39 -13.50
C SER A 466 -12.63 6.51 -12.56
N SER A 467 -11.34 6.57 -12.21
CA SER A 467 -10.83 7.66 -11.35
C SER A 467 -9.44 8.14 -11.73
N SER A 468 -9.35 9.38 -12.23
CA SER A 468 -8.09 10.14 -12.41
C SER A 468 -7.40 10.51 -11.10
N THR A 469 -8.01 10.22 -9.96
CA THR A 469 -7.43 10.41 -8.62
C THR A 469 -7.13 9.07 -7.94
N ALA A 470 -5.88 8.60 -8.06
CA ALA A 470 -5.35 7.53 -7.23
C ALA A 470 -5.17 8.01 -5.77
N THR A 471 -6.25 8.01 -4.99
CA THR A 471 -6.15 8.25 -3.54
C THR A 471 -5.38 7.10 -2.87
N ALA A 472 -4.27 7.44 -2.21
CA ALA A 472 -3.52 6.51 -1.36
C ALA A 472 -4.44 5.98 -0.24
N GLY A 473 -4.85 4.72 -0.35
CA GLY A 473 -5.86 4.12 0.52
C GLY A 473 -6.70 3.02 -0.13
N ASP A 474 -6.58 2.81 -1.46
CA ASP A 474 -7.33 1.77 -2.14
C ASP A 474 -6.96 0.35 -1.66
N THR A 475 -7.99 -0.47 -1.44
CA THR A 475 -7.98 -1.71 -0.68
C THR A 475 -7.19 -2.83 -1.34
N ASP A 476 -6.75 -3.82 -0.56
CA ASP A 476 -6.16 -5.09 -1.06
C ASP A 476 -7.19 -5.99 -1.80
N THR A 477 -8.26 -5.41 -2.35
CA THR A 477 -9.27 -6.11 -3.15
C THR A 477 -8.69 -6.35 -4.56
N PRO A 478 -8.49 -7.61 -4.98
CA PRO A 478 -7.98 -7.91 -6.30
C PRO A 478 -8.86 -7.30 -7.40
N VAL A 479 -8.24 -6.71 -8.42
CA VAL A 479 -8.97 -6.19 -9.59
C VAL A 479 -9.32 -7.35 -10.52
N PRO A 480 -10.59 -7.57 -10.91
CA PRO A 480 -10.96 -8.63 -11.84
C PRO A 480 -10.49 -8.32 -13.27
N VAL A 481 -9.86 -9.28 -13.93
CA VAL A 481 -9.30 -9.16 -15.29
C VAL A 481 -9.58 -10.45 -16.08
N VAL A 482 -9.87 -10.32 -17.38
CA VAL A 482 -10.10 -11.44 -18.31
C VAL A 482 -8.78 -11.84 -18.99
N PRO A 483 -8.48 -13.14 -19.21
CA PRO A 483 -7.32 -13.57 -19.99
C PRO A 483 -7.27 -12.91 -21.37
N GLY A 484 -6.13 -12.32 -21.73
CA GLY A 484 -5.93 -11.52 -22.94
C GLY A 484 -6.07 -10.01 -22.76
N ASN A 485 -6.61 -9.52 -21.63
CA ASN A 485 -6.74 -8.08 -21.38
C ASN A 485 -5.46 -7.44 -20.82
N ALA A 486 -5.38 -6.12 -21.01
CA ALA A 486 -4.38 -5.25 -20.42
C ALA A 486 -4.72 -4.84 -18.96
N VAL A 487 -3.67 -4.60 -18.16
CA VAL A 487 -3.71 -4.12 -16.78
C VAL A 487 -2.72 -2.97 -16.64
N ASP A 488 -3.22 -1.82 -16.18
CA ASP A 488 -2.40 -0.62 -15.98
C ASP A 488 -1.94 -0.55 -14.51
N TYR A 489 -0.63 -0.55 -14.30
CA TYR A 489 0.01 -0.43 -12.99
C TYR A 489 0.56 0.98 -12.77
N VAL A 490 0.50 1.46 -11.53
CA VAL A 490 1.12 2.71 -11.09
C VAL A 490 2.05 2.41 -9.91
N LEU A 491 3.32 2.77 -10.06
CA LEU A 491 4.36 2.66 -9.05
C LEU A 491 4.65 4.04 -8.47
N THR A 492 4.73 4.13 -7.15
CA THR A 492 4.99 5.39 -6.42
C THR A 492 6.24 5.25 -5.57
N PRO A 493 7.44 5.32 -6.19
CA PRO A 493 8.70 5.33 -5.45
C PRO A 493 8.86 6.63 -4.66
N SER A 494 9.61 6.56 -3.58
CA SER A 494 9.98 7.69 -2.72
C SER A 494 11.34 7.42 -2.08
N LEU A 495 12.12 8.47 -1.87
CA LEU A 495 13.40 8.42 -1.17
C LEU A 495 13.36 9.45 -0.05
N THR A 496 13.61 9.03 1.19
CA THR A 496 13.44 9.88 2.37
C THR A 496 14.64 9.80 3.32
N ASN A 497 14.97 10.91 3.94
CA ASN A 497 15.93 10.99 5.04
C ASN A 497 15.55 12.10 6.03
N GLY A 498 16.05 12.05 7.26
CA GLY A 498 15.67 13.00 8.31
C GLY A 498 16.43 14.34 8.27
N ASN A 499 17.47 14.45 7.43
CA ASN A 499 18.27 15.66 7.23
C ASN A 499 18.11 16.16 5.79
N THR A 500 17.62 17.38 5.60
CA THR A 500 17.32 17.99 4.28
C THR A 500 18.53 18.31 3.40
N THR A 501 19.72 17.82 3.75
CA THR A 501 21.01 18.06 3.08
C THR A 501 21.50 16.85 2.26
N GLY A 502 20.59 15.93 1.91
CA GLY A 502 20.92 14.73 1.13
C GLY A 502 21.56 15.06 -0.22
N ARG A 503 22.66 14.40 -0.54
CA ARG A 503 23.24 14.43 -1.90
C ARG A 503 22.34 13.62 -2.85
N PRO A 504 22.36 13.88 -4.17
CA PRO A 504 21.66 13.06 -5.15
C PRO A 504 22.05 11.58 -5.06
N ARG A 505 21.10 10.68 -5.40
CA ARG A 505 21.22 9.22 -5.31
C ARG A 505 20.60 8.57 -6.54
N LEU A 506 21.20 7.46 -6.98
CA LEU A 506 20.52 6.52 -7.87
C LEU A 506 19.41 5.80 -7.08
N VAL A 507 18.18 5.83 -7.60
CA VAL A 507 17.07 4.98 -7.15
C VAL A 507 16.79 3.95 -8.23
N THR A 508 16.83 2.66 -7.86
CA THR A 508 16.50 1.55 -8.76
C THR A 508 15.17 0.94 -8.37
N VAL A 509 14.20 0.96 -9.28
CA VAL A 509 12.91 0.27 -9.16
C VAL A 509 12.94 -0.99 -10.01
N ARG A 510 12.54 -2.13 -9.45
CA ARG A 510 12.49 -3.44 -10.12
C ARG A 510 11.14 -4.09 -9.92
N ASP A 511 10.42 -4.32 -11.01
CA ASP A 511 9.11 -4.96 -11.01
C ASP A 511 9.19 -6.31 -11.70
N VAL A 512 8.80 -7.40 -11.02
CA VAL A 512 8.85 -8.77 -11.57
C VAL A 512 7.43 -9.23 -11.81
N LEU A 513 7.06 -9.34 -13.09
CA LEU A 513 5.74 -9.76 -13.51
C LEU A 513 5.51 -11.25 -13.15
N PRO A 514 4.29 -11.63 -12.72
CA PRO A 514 3.96 -13.03 -12.48
C PRO A 514 3.99 -13.82 -13.78
N ALA A 515 4.06 -15.16 -13.66
CA ALA A 515 3.80 -16.04 -14.79
C ALA A 515 2.42 -15.72 -15.38
N HIS A 516 2.28 -15.89 -16.71
CA HIS A 516 1.11 -15.47 -17.47
C HIS A 516 0.84 -13.95 -17.49
N MET A 517 1.85 -13.10 -17.25
CA MET A 517 1.83 -11.69 -17.64
C MET A 517 3.04 -11.30 -18.49
N ALA A 518 2.86 -10.37 -19.41
CA ALA A 518 3.92 -9.77 -20.22
C ALA A 518 3.77 -8.24 -20.27
N TYR A 519 4.89 -7.52 -20.23
CA TYR A 519 4.90 -6.06 -20.42
C TYR A 519 4.49 -5.70 -21.85
N SER A 520 3.79 -4.58 -22.03
CA SER A 520 3.45 -3.99 -23.32
C SER A 520 4.48 -2.89 -23.67
N PRO A 521 5.43 -3.11 -24.61
CA PRO A 521 6.45 -2.12 -24.94
C PRO A 521 5.85 -0.81 -25.44
N GLY A 522 6.42 0.34 -25.07
CA GLY A 522 5.89 1.66 -25.44
C GLY A 522 4.78 2.17 -24.51
N SER A 523 4.27 1.34 -23.58
CA SER A 523 3.19 1.73 -22.65
C SER A 523 3.67 2.43 -21.37
N ALA A 524 4.99 2.47 -21.12
CA ALA A 524 5.50 3.00 -19.87
C ALA A 524 5.78 4.51 -19.95
N SER A 525 5.38 5.23 -18.91
CA SER A 525 5.72 6.66 -18.70
C SER A 525 7.23 6.95 -18.81
N VAL A 526 8.05 6.00 -18.38
CA VAL A 526 9.50 5.93 -18.61
C VAL A 526 9.81 4.49 -19.01
N GLU A 527 10.55 4.25 -20.08
CA GLU A 527 10.84 2.88 -20.55
C GLU A 527 11.78 2.13 -19.58
N PRO A 528 11.43 0.91 -19.14
CA PRO A 528 12.32 0.06 -18.36
C PRO A 528 13.38 -0.64 -19.22
N ALA A 529 14.52 -0.96 -18.61
CA ALA A 529 15.33 -2.08 -19.07
C ALA A 529 14.59 -3.39 -18.74
N VAL A 530 14.30 -4.22 -19.76
CA VAL A 530 13.55 -5.47 -19.61
C VAL A 530 14.50 -6.66 -19.70
N ASP A 531 14.49 -7.54 -18.71
CA ASP A 531 15.24 -8.80 -18.72
C ASP A 531 14.41 -9.97 -18.17
N THR A 532 14.86 -11.21 -18.42
CA THR A 532 14.18 -12.42 -17.93
C THR A 532 14.88 -12.95 -16.69
N VAL A 533 14.12 -13.12 -15.60
CA VAL A 533 14.57 -13.80 -14.38
C VAL A 533 13.87 -15.16 -14.26
N ARG A 534 14.47 -16.08 -13.51
CA ARG A 534 13.86 -17.38 -13.19
C ARG A 534 13.62 -17.52 -11.70
N ASP A 535 12.49 -18.13 -11.34
CA ASP A 535 12.22 -18.56 -9.96
C ASP A 535 12.96 -19.88 -9.63
N ASP A 536 12.84 -20.34 -8.38
CA ASP A 536 13.48 -21.58 -7.91
C ASP A 536 12.94 -22.85 -8.61
N ASP A 537 11.70 -22.79 -9.13
CA ASP A 537 11.06 -23.87 -9.90
C ASP A 537 11.44 -23.85 -11.39
N GLY A 538 12.17 -22.81 -11.83
CA GLY A 538 12.69 -22.62 -13.19
C GLY A 538 11.75 -21.89 -14.15
N THR A 539 10.62 -21.38 -13.68
CA THR A 539 9.66 -20.54 -14.41
C THR A 539 10.32 -19.24 -14.84
N GLU A 540 10.06 -18.78 -16.07
CA GLU A 540 10.57 -17.49 -16.56
C GLU A 540 9.59 -16.34 -16.31
N HIS A 541 10.13 -15.24 -15.79
CA HIS A 541 9.41 -14.00 -15.48
C HIS A 541 10.09 -12.81 -16.15
N GLN A 542 9.31 -11.87 -16.68
CA GLN A 542 9.86 -10.57 -17.10
C GLN A 542 10.10 -9.69 -15.88
N ARG A 543 11.30 -9.11 -15.80
CA ARG A 543 11.67 -8.07 -14.85
C ARG A 543 11.84 -6.75 -15.59
N LEU A 544 11.16 -5.73 -15.11
CA LEU A 544 11.22 -4.35 -15.55
C LEU A 544 12.12 -3.58 -14.57
N THR A 545 13.19 -2.95 -15.05
CA THR A 545 14.13 -2.19 -14.22
C THR A 545 14.19 -0.74 -14.68
N TRP A 546 13.86 0.19 -13.77
CA TRP A 546 14.08 1.62 -13.95
C TRP A 546 15.24 2.09 -13.07
N ALA A 547 16.20 2.77 -13.66
CA ALA A 547 17.21 3.55 -12.97
C ALA A 547 16.80 5.02 -13.02
N ILE A 548 16.67 5.65 -11.85
CA ILE A 548 16.37 7.08 -11.71
C ILE A 548 17.60 7.71 -11.08
N ASP A 549 18.39 8.41 -11.90
CA ASP A 549 19.58 9.11 -11.44
C ASP A 549 19.25 10.42 -10.73
N ASP A 550 20.23 10.94 -9.99
CA ASP A 550 20.20 12.23 -9.29
C ASP A 550 18.97 12.54 -8.40
N VAL A 551 18.32 11.52 -7.86
CA VAL A 551 17.21 11.69 -6.91
C VAL A 551 17.72 12.31 -5.60
N THR A 552 17.30 13.53 -5.32
CA THR A 552 17.55 14.18 -4.03
C THR A 552 16.53 13.68 -3.00
N PRO A 553 16.95 13.16 -1.83
CA PRO A 553 16.04 12.72 -0.78
C PRO A 553 15.03 13.80 -0.35
N ASN A 554 13.84 13.36 0.06
CA ASN A 554 12.66 14.17 0.41
C ASN A 554 12.08 15.03 -0.74
N THR A 555 12.53 14.87 -1.98
CA THR A 555 11.86 15.45 -3.16
C THR A 555 10.83 14.49 -3.76
N ARG A 556 9.90 15.01 -4.57
CA ARG A 556 8.90 14.20 -5.26
C ARG A 556 9.57 13.45 -6.43
N ILE A 557 9.53 12.13 -6.39
CA ILE A 557 9.75 11.29 -7.56
C ILE A 557 8.42 11.19 -8.33
N ALA A 558 8.46 11.26 -9.66
CA ALA A 558 7.26 11.08 -10.49
C ALA A 558 6.76 9.62 -10.40
N PRO A 559 5.43 9.36 -10.37
CA PRO A 559 4.90 8.01 -10.46
C PRO A 559 5.28 7.37 -11.80
N ILE A 560 5.64 6.08 -11.77
CA ILE A 560 5.91 5.30 -12.98
C ILE A 560 4.64 4.51 -13.32
N THR A 561 4.00 4.83 -14.44
CA THR A 561 2.93 4.02 -15.02
C THR A 561 3.46 3.06 -16.09
N TYR A 562 2.86 1.88 -16.22
CA TYR A 562 3.10 0.93 -17.30
C TYR A 562 1.92 -0.05 -17.48
N THR A 563 1.78 -0.65 -18.67
CA THR A 563 0.74 -1.66 -18.96
C THR A 563 1.35 -3.07 -19.08
N ALA A 564 0.68 -4.08 -18.51
CA ALA A 564 0.98 -5.50 -18.71
C ALA A 564 -0.26 -6.26 -19.22
N VAL A 565 -0.07 -7.22 -20.12
CA VAL A 565 -1.14 -8.05 -20.69
C VAL A 565 -1.18 -9.40 -19.98
N VAL A 566 -2.37 -9.84 -19.57
CA VAL A 566 -2.60 -11.19 -19.03
C VAL A 566 -2.63 -12.20 -20.18
N ALA A 567 -1.83 -13.25 -20.11
CA ALA A 567 -1.77 -14.28 -21.14
C ALA A 567 -3.11 -15.04 -21.26
N ARG A 568 -3.41 -15.52 -22.47
CA ARG A 568 -4.67 -16.23 -22.77
C ARG A 568 -4.82 -17.57 -22.06
N ASP A 569 -3.71 -18.18 -21.66
CA ASP A 569 -3.64 -19.45 -20.93
C ASP A 569 -3.58 -19.25 -19.40
N ALA A 570 -3.71 -18.00 -18.92
CA ALA A 570 -3.72 -17.69 -17.49
C ALA A 570 -4.86 -18.46 -16.78
N PRO A 571 -4.54 -19.27 -15.75
CA PRO A 571 -5.58 -19.99 -15.01
C PRO A 571 -6.44 -19.01 -14.20
N ALA A 572 -7.70 -19.40 -13.95
CA ALA A 572 -8.57 -18.67 -13.02
C ALA A 572 -7.93 -18.63 -11.62
N GLY A 573 -7.69 -17.43 -11.10
CA GLY A 573 -6.97 -17.27 -9.83
C GLY A 573 -6.31 -15.90 -9.67
N PRO A 574 -5.75 -15.62 -8.49
CA PRO A 574 -4.97 -14.41 -8.27
C PRO A 574 -3.60 -14.49 -8.97
N LEU A 575 -3.21 -13.43 -9.67
CA LEU A 575 -1.84 -13.21 -10.13
C LEU A 575 -1.24 -12.04 -9.34
N GLU A 576 -0.30 -12.32 -8.43
CA GLU A 576 0.39 -11.32 -7.62
C GLU A 576 1.59 -10.74 -8.38
N ASN A 577 1.59 -9.42 -8.57
CA ASN A 577 2.67 -8.71 -9.26
C ASN A 577 3.48 -7.86 -8.26
N ARG A 578 4.80 -8.07 -8.16
CA ARG A 578 5.64 -7.56 -7.06
C ARG A 578 6.76 -6.64 -7.55
N VAL A 579 6.86 -5.48 -6.90
CA VAL A 579 7.92 -4.48 -7.12
C VAL A 579 8.81 -4.33 -5.88
N GLU A 580 10.09 -4.07 -6.08
CA GLU A 580 11.04 -3.58 -5.08
C GLU A 580 11.64 -2.24 -5.53
N VAL A 581 11.91 -1.34 -4.58
CA VAL A 581 12.77 -0.17 -4.79
C VAL A 581 14.04 -0.28 -3.95
N SER A 582 15.13 0.31 -4.41
CA SER A 582 16.40 0.34 -3.69
C SER A 582 17.18 1.62 -3.99
N ALA A 583 18.05 2.00 -3.06
CA ALA A 583 19.10 3.00 -3.24
C ALA A 583 20.41 2.43 -2.66
N PRO A 584 21.61 2.87 -3.11
CA PRO A 584 22.90 2.30 -2.67
C PRO A 584 23.15 2.33 -1.15
N THR A 585 22.60 3.34 -0.48
CA THR A 585 22.72 3.62 0.95
C THR A 585 21.62 2.95 1.78
N ASP A 586 20.42 2.74 1.24
CA ASP A 586 19.32 2.10 1.98
C ASP A 586 19.62 0.62 2.24
N ARG A 587 19.87 0.31 3.52
CA ARG A 587 20.15 -1.05 4.01
C ARG A 587 18.92 -1.82 4.48
N SER A 588 17.73 -1.22 4.42
CA SER A 588 16.48 -1.87 4.83
C SER A 588 16.26 -3.21 4.09
N PRO A 589 15.81 -4.28 4.79
CA PRO A 589 15.32 -5.49 4.15
C PRO A 589 14.27 -5.20 3.07
N SER A 590 14.30 -5.99 2.00
CA SER A 590 13.46 -5.79 0.81
C SER A 590 11.95 -5.78 1.11
N GLU A 591 11.50 -6.46 2.18
CA GLU A 591 10.11 -6.40 2.67
C GLU A 591 9.63 -4.97 2.96
N TYR A 592 10.49 -4.09 3.48
CA TYR A 592 10.15 -2.68 3.74
C TYR A 592 10.22 -1.80 2.50
N ARG A 593 10.84 -2.29 1.43
CA ARG A 593 11.04 -1.57 0.17
C ARG A 593 10.30 -2.22 -1.01
N SER A 594 9.39 -3.15 -0.72
CA SER A 594 8.61 -3.85 -1.72
C SER A 594 7.12 -3.55 -1.57
N ALA A 595 6.42 -3.63 -2.70
CA ALA A 595 4.97 -3.57 -2.75
C ALA A 595 4.47 -4.65 -3.71
N ALA A 596 3.27 -5.17 -3.42
CA ALA A 596 2.62 -6.16 -4.26
C ALA A 596 1.18 -5.78 -4.53
N ARG A 597 0.71 -6.07 -5.74
CA ARG A 597 -0.70 -5.96 -6.12
C ARG A 597 -1.13 -7.18 -6.90
N ALA A 598 -2.20 -7.81 -6.44
CA ALA A 598 -2.83 -8.92 -7.12
C ALA A 598 -3.95 -8.44 -8.04
N VAL A 599 -4.04 -9.02 -9.23
CA VAL A 599 -5.28 -9.05 -10.01
C VAL A 599 -5.93 -10.41 -9.86
N GLN A 600 -7.25 -10.47 -9.98
CA GLN A 600 -7.99 -11.73 -10.02
C GLN A 600 -8.30 -12.05 -11.48
N VAL A 601 -7.70 -13.11 -12.01
CA VAL A 601 -8.10 -13.65 -13.31
C VAL A 601 -9.48 -14.28 -13.17
N VAL A 602 -10.44 -13.75 -13.91
CA VAL A 602 -11.81 -14.23 -14.00
C VAL A 602 -11.99 -14.86 -15.38
N THR A 603 -12.36 -16.13 -15.41
CA THR A 603 -12.76 -16.81 -16.64
C THR A 603 -14.18 -16.39 -17.01
N SER A 604 -14.29 -15.27 -17.73
CA SER A 604 -15.44 -14.97 -18.58
C SER A 604 -15.05 -15.25 -20.03
N GLY A 605 -15.84 -16.07 -20.72
CA GLY A 605 -15.81 -16.11 -22.17
C GLY A 605 -16.28 -14.78 -22.78
N GLY A 606 -16.08 -14.59 -24.08
CA GLY A 606 -16.44 -13.36 -24.79
C GLY A 606 -15.36 -12.86 -25.75
N LEU A 607 -14.75 -11.71 -25.47
CA LEU A 607 -13.98 -10.93 -26.45
C LEU A 607 -12.51 -10.68 -26.04
N ARG A 608 -11.58 -10.81 -26.99
CA ARG A 608 -10.29 -10.10 -26.99
C ARG A 608 -10.47 -8.78 -27.72
N VAL A 609 -9.85 -7.73 -27.20
CA VAL A 609 -9.71 -6.43 -27.88
C VAL A 609 -8.24 -6.07 -27.99
N GLU A 610 -7.83 -5.50 -29.12
CA GLU A 610 -6.46 -5.07 -29.36
C GLU A 610 -6.46 -3.79 -30.20
N LYS A 611 -5.65 -2.80 -29.81
CA LYS A 611 -5.39 -1.64 -30.65
C LYS A 611 -3.98 -1.71 -31.19
N ARG A 612 -3.80 -1.52 -32.49
CA ARG A 612 -2.46 -1.51 -33.13
C ARG A 612 -2.28 -0.24 -33.94
N ALA A 613 -1.18 0.46 -33.73
CA ALA A 613 -0.70 1.46 -34.69
C ALA A 613 -0.27 0.73 -35.97
N GLU A 614 -0.77 1.14 -37.14
CA GLU A 614 -0.35 0.55 -38.41
C GLU A 614 1.08 0.93 -38.78
N ALA A 615 1.51 2.13 -38.35
CA ALA A 615 2.89 2.59 -38.37
C ALA A 615 3.22 3.22 -37.00
N PRO A 616 3.99 2.54 -36.12
CA PRO A 616 4.36 3.07 -34.80
C PRO A 616 5.25 4.32 -34.84
N VAL A 617 5.90 4.58 -35.98
CA VAL A 617 6.70 5.77 -36.25
C VAL A 617 6.30 6.30 -37.62
N VAL A 618 6.02 7.61 -37.72
CA VAL A 618 5.56 8.27 -38.96
C VAL A 618 6.30 9.59 -39.20
N VAL A 619 6.40 10.01 -40.45
CA VAL A 619 7.03 11.30 -40.79
C VAL A 619 6.04 12.44 -40.51
N THR A 620 6.53 13.57 -39.98
CA THR A 620 5.70 14.77 -39.71
C THR A 620 4.72 15.11 -40.85
N GLY A 621 3.43 15.19 -40.52
CA GLY A 621 2.33 15.42 -41.47
C GLY A 621 1.84 14.19 -42.25
N ASP A 622 2.29 12.98 -41.93
CA ASP A 622 1.58 11.72 -42.21
C ASP A 622 0.40 11.55 -41.24
N ASP A 623 -0.69 10.93 -41.71
CA ASP A 623 -1.83 10.59 -40.86
C ASP A 623 -1.44 9.49 -39.86
N LEU A 624 -1.90 9.63 -38.62
CA LEU A 624 -1.74 8.62 -37.57
C LEU A 624 -2.86 7.59 -37.72
N VAL A 625 -2.52 6.32 -37.98
CA VAL A 625 -3.52 5.28 -38.27
C VAL A 625 -3.46 4.14 -37.26
N TRP A 626 -4.62 3.80 -36.69
CA TRP A 626 -4.80 2.66 -35.79
C TRP A 626 -5.87 1.69 -36.29
N SER A 627 -5.59 0.39 -36.14
CA SER A 627 -6.58 -0.69 -36.20
C SER A 627 -7.15 -0.94 -34.80
N LEU A 628 -8.46 -1.04 -34.70
CA LEU A 628 -9.22 -1.36 -33.49
C LEU A 628 -9.86 -2.74 -33.71
N ASP A 629 -9.23 -3.78 -33.18
CA ASP A 629 -9.62 -5.17 -33.41
C ASP A 629 -10.41 -5.73 -32.23
N THR A 630 -11.56 -6.34 -32.52
CA THR A 630 -12.37 -7.09 -31.55
C THR A 630 -12.55 -8.52 -32.05
N THR A 631 -11.96 -9.49 -31.35
CA THR A 631 -12.00 -10.92 -31.67
C THR A 631 -12.92 -11.65 -30.69
N ASN A 632 -13.91 -12.39 -31.17
CA ASN A 632 -14.64 -13.33 -30.31
C ASN A 632 -13.76 -14.56 -30.01
N THR A 633 -13.54 -14.82 -28.72
CA THR A 633 -12.75 -15.95 -28.22
C THR A 633 -13.58 -17.04 -27.54
N ASP A 634 -14.91 -16.89 -27.50
CA ASP A 634 -15.86 -17.88 -27.01
C ASP A 634 -16.20 -18.93 -28.09
N THR A 635 -16.89 -19.99 -27.67
CA THR A 635 -17.54 -20.99 -28.52
C THR A 635 -18.90 -20.56 -29.04
N ASP A 636 -19.54 -19.56 -28.41
CA ASP A 636 -20.82 -18.97 -28.84
C ASP A 636 -20.64 -17.58 -29.48
N PRO A 637 -21.52 -17.13 -30.42
CA PRO A 637 -21.45 -15.79 -30.99
C PRO A 637 -21.79 -14.70 -29.96
N VAL A 638 -20.94 -13.68 -29.85
CA VAL A 638 -21.09 -12.55 -28.91
C VAL A 638 -21.81 -11.39 -29.60
N ARG A 639 -22.88 -10.86 -29.01
CA ARG A 639 -23.83 -9.92 -29.64
C ARG A 639 -23.82 -8.53 -29.03
N ASP A 640 -24.45 -7.60 -29.74
CA ASP A 640 -24.65 -6.20 -29.32
C ASP A 640 -23.33 -5.58 -28.86
N VAL A 641 -22.31 -5.68 -29.71
CA VAL A 641 -20.95 -5.22 -29.41
C VAL A 641 -20.89 -3.71 -29.60
N GLN A 642 -20.56 -3.00 -28.53
CA GLN A 642 -20.45 -1.55 -28.52
C GLN A 642 -19.00 -1.19 -28.21
N LEU A 643 -18.45 -0.20 -28.91
CA LEU A 643 -17.08 0.27 -28.76
C LEU A 643 -17.07 1.79 -28.59
N VAL A 644 -16.18 2.29 -27.71
CA VAL A 644 -15.86 3.72 -27.58
C VAL A 644 -14.35 3.92 -27.68
N ASP A 645 -13.90 4.75 -28.63
CA ASP A 645 -12.52 5.23 -28.81
C ASP A 645 -12.48 6.72 -28.45
N VAL A 646 -11.50 7.13 -27.62
CA VAL A 646 -11.26 8.55 -27.31
C VAL A 646 -9.96 8.95 -27.99
N LEU A 647 -9.96 10.05 -28.74
CA LEU A 647 -8.79 10.47 -29.51
C LEU A 647 -7.65 10.95 -28.57
N PRO A 648 -6.38 10.91 -29.04
CA PRO A 648 -5.21 11.32 -28.26
C PRO A 648 -5.37 12.70 -27.61
N HIS A 649 -5.19 12.79 -26.30
CA HIS A 649 -5.26 14.04 -25.54
C HIS A 649 -4.22 14.10 -24.42
N ALA A 650 -3.94 15.31 -23.93
CA ALA A 650 -3.07 15.48 -22.77
C ALA A 650 -3.69 14.75 -21.57
N GLY A 651 -2.97 13.76 -21.01
CA GLY A 651 -3.43 12.96 -19.87
C GLY A 651 -3.55 11.45 -20.12
N ASP A 652 -3.72 11.01 -21.37
CA ASP A 652 -3.92 9.58 -21.71
C ASP A 652 -2.62 8.77 -21.93
N GLY A 653 -1.46 9.41 -21.75
CA GLY A 653 -0.14 8.89 -22.14
C GLY A 653 0.40 9.50 -23.43
N SER A 654 -0.36 10.39 -24.08
CA SER A 654 0.12 11.26 -25.15
C SER A 654 0.97 12.42 -24.62
N SER A 655 1.93 12.85 -25.43
CA SER A 655 2.76 14.03 -25.21
C SER A 655 3.10 14.61 -26.59
N PHE A 656 2.30 15.58 -27.04
CA PHE A 656 2.44 16.19 -28.35
C PHE A 656 2.21 17.70 -28.33
N HIS A 657 2.59 18.36 -29.42
CA HIS A 657 2.34 19.76 -29.68
C HIS A 657 1.26 19.96 -30.74
N GLY A 658 0.65 21.15 -30.73
CA GLY A 658 -0.34 21.53 -31.73
C GLY A 658 -1.73 20.94 -31.47
N ALA A 659 -2.44 20.60 -32.54
CA ALA A 659 -3.80 20.06 -32.53
C ALA A 659 -3.90 18.77 -33.36
N ILE A 660 -4.97 18.00 -33.11
CA ILE A 660 -5.34 16.82 -33.87
C ILE A 660 -6.75 16.96 -34.44
N GLU A 661 -7.05 16.26 -35.52
CA GLU A 661 -8.40 16.15 -36.08
C GLU A 661 -8.65 14.74 -36.64
N LEU A 662 -9.89 14.29 -36.66
CA LEU A 662 -10.26 13.03 -37.32
C LEU A 662 -10.14 13.22 -38.83
N ALA A 663 -9.14 12.60 -39.47
CA ALA A 663 -8.78 12.87 -40.87
C ALA A 663 -9.88 12.46 -41.88
N ARG A 664 -10.73 11.49 -41.50
CA ARG A 664 -11.84 10.97 -42.29
C ARG A 664 -12.84 10.22 -41.40
N PRO A 665 -14.13 10.11 -41.79
CA PRO A 665 -15.10 9.27 -41.08
C PRO A 665 -14.61 7.83 -40.93
N VAL A 666 -15.00 7.15 -39.86
CA VAL A 666 -14.62 5.75 -39.64
C VAL A 666 -15.44 4.83 -40.54
N ASP A 667 -14.74 3.99 -41.29
CA ASP A 667 -15.36 2.98 -42.15
C ASP A 667 -16.06 1.91 -41.30
N ALA A 668 -17.32 1.60 -41.62
CA ALA A 668 -18.17 0.68 -40.86
C ALA A 668 -18.99 -0.26 -41.77
N GLY A 669 -19.36 -1.41 -41.23
CA GLY A 669 -20.17 -2.43 -41.88
C GLY A 669 -21.61 -1.96 -42.17
N PRO A 670 -22.33 -2.60 -43.12
CA PRO A 670 -23.64 -2.14 -43.60
C PRO A 670 -24.79 -2.22 -42.57
N ALA A 671 -24.53 -2.73 -41.37
CA ALA A 671 -25.48 -2.82 -40.26
C ALA A 671 -24.93 -2.25 -38.94
N GLU A 672 -23.70 -1.72 -38.94
CA GLU A 672 -23.11 -0.99 -37.82
C GLU A 672 -23.56 0.48 -37.84
N SER A 673 -23.54 1.15 -36.69
CA SER A 673 -23.70 2.60 -36.63
C SER A 673 -22.51 3.27 -35.97
N VAL A 674 -21.93 4.26 -36.65
CA VAL A 674 -20.89 5.15 -36.10
C VAL A 674 -21.49 6.48 -35.70
N VAL A 675 -21.17 6.92 -34.49
CA VAL A 675 -21.53 8.24 -33.96
C VAL A 675 -20.32 8.89 -33.28
N TYR A 676 -20.30 10.21 -33.26
CA TYR A 676 -19.16 11.02 -32.85
C TYR A 676 -19.58 11.99 -31.74
N ALA A 677 -18.62 12.39 -30.90
CA ALA A 677 -18.81 13.38 -29.85
C ALA A 677 -17.74 14.49 -29.93
N ALA A 678 -18.10 15.68 -29.45
CA ALA A 678 -17.21 16.84 -29.26
C ALA A 678 -17.08 17.22 -27.77
N ALA A 679 -17.19 16.22 -26.89
CA ALA A 679 -17.07 16.40 -25.44
C ALA A 679 -15.59 16.55 -25.03
N ASP A 680 -15.34 17.06 -23.82
CA ASP A 680 -14.01 17.01 -23.22
C ASP A 680 -13.51 15.55 -23.17
N PRO A 681 -12.39 15.19 -23.82
CA PRO A 681 -11.94 13.80 -23.91
C PRO A 681 -11.62 13.18 -22.54
N GLU A 682 -11.20 13.96 -21.53
CA GLU A 682 -11.00 13.44 -20.17
C GLU A 682 -12.32 13.02 -19.51
N ALA A 683 -13.46 13.55 -19.97
CA ALA A 683 -14.79 13.29 -19.43
C ALA A 683 -15.55 12.15 -20.14
N VAL A 684 -15.03 11.63 -21.27
CA VAL A 684 -15.68 10.54 -22.02
C VAL A 684 -15.31 9.19 -21.42
N SER A 685 -16.31 8.46 -20.89
CA SER A 685 -16.08 7.12 -20.38
C SER A 685 -15.80 6.12 -21.52
N LEU A 686 -14.75 5.32 -21.39
CA LEU A 686 -14.45 4.20 -22.29
C LEU A 686 -15.38 2.98 -22.07
N ASP A 687 -16.37 3.05 -21.17
CA ASP A 687 -17.41 2.02 -21.05
C ASP A 687 -18.66 2.46 -21.85
N PRO A 688 -19.02 1.79 -22.96
CA PRO A 688 -20.22 2.14 -23.75
C PRO A 688 -21.53 2.09 -22.97
N ALA A 689 -21.58 1.36 -21.84
CA ALA A 689 -22.74 1.24 -20.96
C ALA A 689 -22.75 2.24 -19.79
N ASP A 690 -21.75 3.13 -19.69
CA ASP A 690 -21.69 4.20 -18.69
C ASP A 690 -22.88 5.15 -18.81
N GLU A 691 -23.40 5.66 -17.68
CA GLU A 691 -24.51 6.61 -17.64
C GLU A 691 -24.21 7.90 -18.44
N SER A 692 -22.95 8.33 -18.48
CA SER A 692 -22.49 9.46 -19.29
C SER A 692 -22.68 9.26 -20.80
N ASN A 693 -22.61 8.00 -21.26
CA ASN A 693 -22.71 7.60 -22.66
C ASN A 693 -24.13 7.20 -23.10
N GLN A 694 -25.09 7.14 -22.18
CA GLN A 694 -26.49 6.81 -22.48
C GLN A 694 -27.26 8.04 -23.02
N PRO A 695 -28.40 7.84 -23.71
CA PRO A 695 -29.25 8.95 -24.16
C PRO A 695 -29.68 9.88 -23.00
N GLY A 696 -29.25 11.14 -23.07
CA GLY A 696 -29.48 12.14 -22.01
C GLY A 696 -28.38 12.20 -20.93
N GLY A 697 -27.31 11.42 -21.08
CA GLY A 697 -26.07 11.56 -20.32
C GLY A 697 -25.27 12.82 -20.69
N SER A 698 -24.08 12.98 -20.11
CA SER A 698 -23.20 14.13 -20.35
C SER A 698 -22.52 14.12 -21.73
N THR A 699 -22.30 12.95 -22.31
CA THR A 699 -21.68 12.80 -23.63
C THR A 699 -22.77 12.76 -24.70
N THR A 700 -22.80 13.78 -25.57
CA THR A 700 -23.74 13.82 -26.70
C THR A 700 -23.13 13.12 -27.90
N TRP A 701 -23.80 12.06 -28.38
CA TRP A 701 -23.37 11.22 -29.50
C TRP A 701 -24.20 11.52 -30.75
N CYS A 702 -23.54 11.87 -31.86
CA CYS A 702 -24.20 12.31 -33.09
C CYS A 702 -23.68 11.57 -34.34
N ALA A 703 -24.59 11.18 -35.24
CA ALA A 703 -24.20 10.78 -36.59
C ALA A 703 -23.64 11.98 -37.37
N GLU A 704 -22.76 11.72 -38.35
CA GLU A 704 -22.13 12.75 -39.21
C GLU A 704 -23.17 13.68 -39.88
N THR A 705 -24.34 13.14 -40.24
CA THR A 705 -25.46 13.89 -40.85
C THR A 705 -26.12 14.91 -39.90
N ALA A 706 -25.77 14.91 -38.61
CA ALA A 706 -26.24 15.84 -37.60
C ALA A 706 -25.17 16.86 -37.15
N PHE A 707 -24.01 16.91 -37.82
CA PHE A 707 -22.97 17.89 -37.53
C PHE A 707 -23.48 19.33 -37.73
N GLY A 708 -22.98 20.26 -36.91
CA GLY A 708 -23.47 21.65 -36.85
C GLY A 708 -24.79 21.84 -36.08
N SER A 709 -25.31 20.79 -35.43
CA SER A 709 -26.46 20.89 -34.51
C SER A 709 -26.03 20.93 -33.05
N ALA A 710 -26.88 21.49 -32.17
CA ALA A 710 -26.51 21.82 -30.80
C ALA A 710 -26.09 20.58 -29.98
N GLY A 711 -24.82 20.55 -29.56
CA GLY A 711 -24.21 19.44 -28.82
C GLY A 711 -23.47 18.41 -29.69
N CYS A 712 -23.55 18.53 -31.01
CA CYS A 712 -22.77 17.72 -31.95
C CYS A 712 -21.48 18.45 -32.40
N PRO A 713 -20.48 17.73 -32.93
CA PRO A 713 -19.37 18.34 -33.66
C PRO A 713 -19.86 19.25 -34.79
N ASP A 714 -19.17 20.37 -35.06
CA ASP A 714 -19.43 21.20 -36.25
C ASP A 714 -18.81 20.55 -37.50
N THR A 715 -17.63 19.94 -37.34
CA THR A 715 -16.86 19.24 -38.37
C THR A 715 -16.12 18.02 -37.77
N LEU A 716 -15.39 17.27 -38.61
CA LEU A 716 -14.50 16.20 -38.14
C LEU A 716 -13.32 16.71 -37.29
N ALA A 717 -12.99 18.01 -37.35
CA ALA A 717 -11.95 18.62 -36.52
C ALA A 717 -12.39 18.81 -35.07
N ASP A 718 -13.69 18.84 -34.81
CA ASP A 718 -14.26 19.00 -33.48
C ASP A 718 -14.55 17.65 -32.80
N VAL A 719 -14.25 16.52 -33.47
CA VAL A 719 -14.47 15.17 -32.94
C VAL A 719 -13.38 14.82 -31.93
N THR A 720 -13.78 14.46 -30.71
CA THR A 720 -12.90 14.05 -29.62
C THR A 720 -13.07 12.57 -29.24
N ALA A 721 -14.22 11.97 -29.57
CA ALA A 721 -14.47 10.55 -29.37
C ALA A 721 -15.39 9.95 -30.45
N ILE A 722 -15.23 8.65 -30.67
CA ILE A 722 -15.97 7.83 -31.64
C ILE A 722 -16.65 6.69 -30.89
N ARG A 723 -17.91 6.41 -31.22
CA ARG A 723 -18.65 5.23 -30.77
C ARG A 723 -19.10 4.44 -31.98
N ILE A 724 -18.93 3.13 -31.90
CA ILE A 724 -19.36 2.16 -32.92
C ILE A 724 -20.27 1.15 -32.22
N ASP A 725 -21.49 1.01 -32.69
CA ASP A 725 -22.43 -0.02 -32.23
C ASP A 725 -22.63 -1.05 -33.36
N ASP A 726 -22.18 -2.29 -33.14
CA ASP A 726 -22.45 -3.44 -34.00
C ASP A 726 -23.56 -4.32 -33.38
N PRO A 727 -24.80 -4.28 -33.93
CA PRO A 727 -25.89 -5.15 -33.51
C PRO A 727 -25.76 -6.59 -34.04
N ASN A 728 -24.78 -6.86 -34.92
CA ASN A 728 -24.50 -8.22 -35.35
C ASN A 728 -23.71 -8.96 -34.26
N GLY A 729 -23.78 -10.30 -34.30
CA GLY A 729 -22.94 -11.11 -33.43
C GLY A 729 -21.61 -11.41 -34.09
N ILE A 730 -20.50 -11.14 -33.39
CA ILE A 730 -19.17 -11.59 -33.82
C ILE A 730 -19.13 -13.12 -33.65
N ALA A 731 -18.89 -13.86 -34.73
CA ALA A 731 -18.90 -15.32 -34.69
C ALA A 731 -17.68 -15.89 -33.93
N PRO A 732 -17.76 -17.11 -33.37
CA PRO A 732 -16.62 -17.77 -32.69
C PRO A 732 -15.33 -17.75 -33.51
N GLY A 733 -14.29 -17.08 -33.00
CA GLY A 733 -12.99 -16.92 -33.67
C GLY A 733 -12.91 -15.83 -34.73
N GLU A 734 -14.01 -15.14 -35.05
CA GLU A 734 -14.03 -13.99 -35.95
C GLU A 734 -13.37 -12.76 -35.31
N THR A 735 -12.78 -11.89 -36.13
CA THR A 735 -12.24 -10.59 -35.72
C THR A 735 -12.84 -9.50 -36.59
N VAL A 736 -13.50 -8.54 -35.96
CA VAL A 736 -13.96 -7.29 -36.58
C VAL A 736 -12.88 -6.23 -36.33
N SER A 737 -12.54 -5.45 -37.36
CA SER A 737 -11.48 -4.44 -37.29
C SER A 737 -11.94 -3.12 -37.89
N HIS A 738 -11.90 -2.04 -37.10
CA HIS A 738 -12.15 -0.68 -37.57
C HIS A 738 -10.85 0.11 -37.68
N ARG A 739 -10.79 1.06 -38.63
CA ARG A 739 -9.60 1.91 -38.83
C ARG A 739 -9.90 3.35 -38.46
N VAL A 740 -9.18 3.88 -37.47
CA VAL A 740 -9.20 5.31 -37.10
C VAL A 740 -7.97 5.98 -37.71
N SER A 741 -8.16 7.13 -38.36
CA SER A 741 -7.10 7.91 -39.01
C SER A 741 -7.18 9.36 -38.55
N ILE A 742 -6.09 9.90 -37.99
CA ILE A 742 -6.02 11.23 -37.36
C ILE A 742 -4.97 12.07 -38.08
N ALA A 743 -5.30 13.31 -38.44
CA ALA A 743 -4.33 14.28 -38.95
C ALA A 743 -3.78 15.16 -37.81
N THR A 744 -2.55 15.63 -37.97
CA THR A 744 -1.82 16.44 -36.97
C THR A 744 -1.46 17.80 -37.54
N HIS A 745 -1.56 18.83 -36.69
CA HIS A 745 -1.25 20.23 -37.05
C HIS A 745 -0.39 20.89 -35.98
N GLY A 746 0.87 21.22 -36.31
CA GLY A 746 1.81 21.86 -35.37
C GLY A 746 2.58 20.89 -34.48
N GLN A 747 2.55 19.61 -34.83
CA GLN A 747 3.38 18.53 -34.29
C GLN A 747 4.87 18.76 -34.51
N ARG A 748 5.70 18.25 -33.59
CA ARG A 748 7.16 18.37 -33.57
C ARG A 748 7.86 17.00 -33.60
N ASP A 749 9.17 17.01 -33.86
CA ASP A 749 10.01 15.82 -33.72
C ASP A 749 9.85 15.18 -32.33
N GLY A 750 9.64 13.87 -32.29
CA GLY A 750 9.52 13.10 -31.05
C GLY A 750 8.15 13.13 -30.38
N ASP A 751 7.18 13.92 -30.86
CA ASP A 751 5.80 13.93 -30.34
C ASP A 751 5.18 12.53 -30.35
N ARG A 752 4.44 12.20 -29.27
CA ARG A 752 3.83 10.89 -29.04
C ARG A 752 2.32 11.00 -28.89
N TYR A 753 1.61 10.22 -29.69
CA TYR A 753 0.15 10.13 -29.71
C TYR A 753 -0.25 8.74 -29.28
N THR A 754 -0.84 8.61 -28.10
CA THR A 754 -1.31 7.36 -27.52
C THR A 754 -2.83 7.31 -27.65
N ASN A 755 -3.39 6.19 -28.10
CA ASN A 755 -4.84 6.01 -28.19
C ASN A 755 -5.23 4.61 -27.65
N ARG A 756 -6.44 4.47 -27.11
CA ARG A 756 -7.04 3.22 -26.62
C ARG A 756 -8.59 3.26 -26.73
N PHE A 757 -9.21 2.09 -26.81
CA PHE A 757 -10.67 1.94 -26.80
C PHE A 757 -11.17 1.01 -25.69
N GLY A 758 -12.46 1.11 -25.38
CA GLY A 758 -13.18 0.14 -24.55
C GLY A 758 -14.39 -0.43 -25.27
N VAL A 759 -14.82 -1.62 -24.85
CA VAL A 759 -15.87 -2.43 -25.47
C VAL A 759 -16.83 -2.98 -24.42
N ARG A 760 -18.12 -3.05 -24.79
CA ARG A 760 -19.19 -3.74 -24.08
C ARG A 760 -19.85 -4.76 -25.01
N SER A 761 -20.46 -5.79 -24.44
CA SER A 761 -21.44 -6.64 -25.10
C SER A 761 -22.54 -6.99 -24.09
N ALA A 762 -23.74 -7.32 -24.57
CA ALA A 762 -24.82 -7.88 -23.75
C ALA A 762 -24.43 -9.21 -23.08
N ASP A 763 -23.52 -9.98 -23.68
CA ASP A 763 -23.07 -11.29 -23.18
C ASP A 763 -21.91 -11.16 -22.16
N LEU A 764 -21.40 -9.95 -21.91
CA LEU A 764 -20.26 -9.67 -21.03
C LEU A 764 -20.66 -8.90 -19.75
N ALA A 765 -20.34 -9.49 -18.60
CA ALA A 765 -20.62 -8.89 -17.29
C ALA A 765 -19.77 -7.65 -16.96
N LEU A 766 -18.61 -7.49 -17.60
CA LEU A 766 -17.65 -6.40 -17.38
C LEU A 766 -17.23 -5.78 -18.72
N PRO A 767 -16.91 -4.47 -18.77
CA PRO A 767 -16.34 -3.85 -19.95
C PRO A 767 -14.90 -4.35 -20.19
N VAL A 768 -14.53 -4.43 -21.46
CA VAL A 768 -13.19 -4.85 -21.92
C VAL A 768 -12.45 -3.61 -22.39
N ARG A 769 -11.13 -3.49 -22.13
CA ARG A 769 -10.31 -2.37 -22.61
C ARG A 769 -9.11 -2.88 -23.39
N SER A 770 -8.79 -2.21 -24.49
CA SER A 770 -7.59 -2.51 -25.26
C SER A 770 -6.33 -1.95 -24.61
N ASN A 771 -5.21 -2.51 -25.06
CA ASN A 771 -3.89 -1.93 -24.82
C ASN A 771 -3.84 -0.50 -25.39
N PRO A 772 -3.06 0.41 -24.78
CA PRO A 772 -2.66 1.63 -25.46
C PRO A 772 -1.84 1.29 -26.70
N ALA A 773 -1.95 2.11 -27.74
CA ALA A 773 -1.14 2.02 -28.95
C ALA A 773 -0.60 3.41 -29.31
N THR A 774 0.72 3.56 -29.29
CA THR A 774 1.40 4.85 -29.47
C THR A 774 1.97 4.97 -30.87
N VAL A 775 1.77 6.14 -31.49
CA VAL A 775 2.46 6.58 -32.71
C VAL A 775 3.42 7.72 -32.34
N ARG A 776 4.68 7.62 -32.76
CA ARG A 776 5.67 8.70 -32.62
C ARG A 776 5.85 9.42 -33.95
N VAL A 777 5.75 10.74 -33.94
CA VAL A 777 6.13 11.58 -35.08
C VAL A 777 7.64 11.78 -35.08
N VAL A 778 8.24 11.71 -36.26
CA VAL A 778 9.65 12.05 -36.49
C VAL A 778 9.81 13.05 -37.63
N SER A 779 10.78 13.95 -37.48
CA SER A 779 11.11 14.95 -38.50
C SER A 779 12.61 15.16 -38.63
N GLY A 780 13.02 15.66 -39.79
CA GLY A 780 14.38 16.06 -40.08
C GLY A 780 14.62 17.51 -39.70
N ALA A 781 15.89 17.89 -39.68
CA ALA A 781 16.31 19.27 -39.47
C ALA A 781 17.57 19.57 -40.27
N VAL A 782 17.79 20.86 -40.55
CA VAL A 782 19.01 21.39 -41.18
C VAL A 782 19.49 22.62 -40.40
N GLY A 783 20.77 22.66 -40.05
CA GLY A 783 21.42 23.82 -39.46
C GLY A 783 22.87 23.54 -39.07
N ASP A 784 23.58 24.58 -38.64
CA ASP A 784 24.66 24.57 -37.65
C ASP A 784 25.03 26.03 -37.33
N LEU A 785 26.07 26.59 -37.96
CA LEU A 785 26.64 27.89 -37.61
C LEU A 785 26.86 28.81 -38.84
N VAL A 786 26.73 30.11 -38.61
CA VAL A 786 27.32 31.15 -39.48
C VAL A 786 28.38 31.88 -38.68
N TRP A 787 29.65 31.87 -39.11
CA TRP A 787 30.76 32.44 -38.32
C TRP A 787 31.69 33.36 -39.10
N THR A 788 32.54 34.07 -38.34
CA THR A 788 33.59 34.92 -38.89
C THR A 788 34.88 34.11 -39.05
N ASP A 789 35.09 33.54 -40.24
CA ASP A 789 36.37 32.93 -40.67
C ASP A 789 37.44 34.02 -40.71
N SER A 790 38.23 34.09 -39.65
CA SER A 790 39.07 35.22 -39.26
C SER A 790 40.48 35.16 -39.85
N ASP A 791 40.96 33.97 -40.23
CA ASP A 791 42.23 33.79 -40.94
C ASP A 791 42.05 33.49 -42.44
N GLY A 792 40.82 33.17 -42.88
CA GLY A 792 40.43 32.92 -44.26
C GLY A 792 40.69 31.49 -44.72
N ASN A 793 40.76 30.52 -43.80
CA ASN A 793 41.12 29.13 -44.12
C ASN A 793 39.93 28.24 -44.54
N GLY A 794 38.68 28.66 -44.30
CA GLY A 794 37.46 27.93 -44.66
C GLY A 794 36.97 26.88 -43.64
N VAL A 795 37.62 26.80 -42.48
CA VAL A 795 37.37 25.85 -41.39
C VAL A 795 37.10 26.63 -40.11
N GLN A 796 36.14 26.17 -39.31
CA GLN A 796 35.82 26.71 -38.00
C GLN A 796 36.95 26.42 -37.00
N ASP A 797 37.59 27.49 -36.51
CA ASP A 797 38.71 27.41 -35.56
C ASP A 797 38.37 27.94 -34.13
N PRO A 798 39.03 27.42 -33.07
CA PRO A 798 38.77 27.84 -31.70
C PRO A 798 39.09 29.34 -31.45
N GLY A 799 38.03 30.13 -31.26
CA GLY A 799 38.10 31.57 -31.00
C GLY A 799 37.45 32.42 -32.08
N GLU A 800 36.99 31.81 -33.18
CA GLU A 800 36.23 32.48 -34.22
C GLU A 800 34.78 32.74 -33.77
N PRO A 801 34.28 33.99 -33.87
CA PRO A 801 32.93 34.32 -33.39
C PRO A 801 31.86 34.04 -34.45
N GLY A 802 30.76 33.42 -34.02
CA GLY A 802 29.51 33.37 -34.78
C GLY A 802 28.94 34.75 -35.11
N ILE A 803 28.13 34.82 -36.16
CA ILE A 803 27.53 36.05 -36.67
C ILE A 803 26.03 36.05 -36.38
N PRO A 804 25.53 36.96 -35.53
CA PRO A 804 24.13 36.97 -35.14
C PRO A 804 23.20 37.67 -36.13
N ASP A 805 21.91 37.33 -36.06
CA ASP A 805 20.80 37.92 -36.82
C ASP A 805 20.92 37.81 -38.37
N VAL A 806 21.67 36.83 -38.86
CA VAL A 806 21.79 36.51 -40.29
C VAL A 806 20.56 35.71 -40.74
N PRO A 807 19.77 36.18 -41.71
CA PRO A 807 18.66 35.40 -42.24
C PRO A 807 19.16 34.24 -43.10
N VAL A 808 18.77 33.02 -42.73
CA VAL A 808 19.08 31.78 -43.47
C VAL A 808 17.78 31.21 -44.02
N ARG A 809 17.73 30.97 -45.33
CA ARG A 809 16.53 30.46 -46.03
C ARG A 809 16.76 29.05 -46.54
N LEU A 810 15.94 28.11 -46.10
CA LEU A 810 15.89 26.76 -46.65
C LEU A 810 14.74 26.68 -47.66
N HIS A 811 15.03 26.19 -48.86
CA HIS A 811 14.03 26.00 -49.92
C HIS A 811 14.29 24.69 -50.68
N GLY A 812 13.23 24.04 -51.17
CA GLY A 812 13.37 22.73 -51.82
C GLY A 812 12.06 22.02 -52.07
N THR A 813 12.09 20.69 -52.12
CA THR A 813 10.90 19.85 -52.37
C THR A 813 10.90 18.63 -51.44
N ASP A 814 9.78 18.37 -50.78
CA ASP A 814 9.61 17.22 -49.88
C ASP A 814 9.37 15.88 -50.61
N ASP A 815 9.37 14.78 -49.85
CA ASP A 815 9.09 13.41 -50.33
C ASP A 815 7.68 13.20 -50.91
N ARG A 816 6.81 14.21 -50.81
CA ARG A 816 5.47 14.25 -51.43
C ARG A 816 5.43 15.14 -52.68
N GLY A 817 6.55 15.72 -53.10
CA GLY A 817 6.64 16.61 -54.26
C GLY A 817 6.12 18.02 -54.00
N ARG A 818 6.01 18.45 -52.73
CA ARG A 818 5.54 19.80 -52.36
C ARG A 818 6.72 20.75 -52.16
N GLU A 819 6.61 21.97 -52.68
CA GLU A 819 7.60 23.01 -52.45
C GLU A 819 7.66 23.38 -50.96
N VAL A 820 8.88 23.49 -50.43
CA VAL A 820 9.17 23.94 -49.06
C VAL A 820 9.94 25.25 -49.14
N ASP A 821 9.55 26.22 -48.30
CA ASP A 821 10.21 27.51 -48.15
C ASP A 821 10.13 27.94 -46.68
N ARG A 822 11.29 28.12 -46.03
CA ARG A 822 11.43 28.42 -44.60
C ARG A 822 12.58 29.40 -44.39
N VAL A 823 12.46 30.25 -43.37
CA VAL A 823 13.49 31.22 -42.98
C VAL A 823 13.75 31.12 -41.48
N ALA A 824 15.00 30.88 -41.13
CA ALA A 824 15.55 31.01 -39.78
C ALA A 824 16.41 32.28 -39.69
N ARG A 825 16.81 32.63 -38.47
CA ARG A 825 17.83 33.66 -38.18
C ARG A 825 18.85 33.06 -37.22
N THR A 826 20.11 33.44 -37.40
CA THR A 826 21.15 33.03 -36.46
C THR A 826 20.96 33.69 -35.10
N ASP A 827 21.21 32.95 -34.03
CA ASP A 827 21.15 33.42 -32.66
C ASP A 827 22.35 34.31 -32.30
N ARG A 828 22.51 34.66 -31.02
CA ARG A 828 23.59 35.56 -30.58
C ARG A 828 24.99 34.95 -30.78
N GLU A 829 25.09 33.63 -30.73
CA GLU A 829 26.30 32.85 -30.83
C GLU A 829 26.54 32.36 -32.28
N GLY A 830 25.63 32.68 -33.21
CA GLY A 830 25.73 32.43 -34.65
C GLY A 830 24.98 31.18 -35.13
N HIS A 831 24.38 30.41 -34.23
CA HIS A 831 23.74 29.13 -34.58
C HIS A 831 22.37 29.34 -35.21
N TYR A 832 21.98 28.44 -36.12
CA TYR A 832 20.64 28.43 -36.71
C TYR A 832 20.13 27.00 -36.92
N GLY A 833 18.81 26.85 -36.97
CA GLY A 833 18.17 25.56 -37.27
C GLY A 833 16.84 25.74 -37.99
N VAL A 834 16.54 24.80 -38.88
CA VAL A 834 15.24 24.64 -39.53
C VAL A 834 14.75 23.22 -39.23
N ASP A 835 13.89 23.11 -38.22
CA ASP A 835 13.26 21.87 -37.77
C ASP A 835 12.01 21.49 -38.60
N ASP A 836 11.42 20.35 -38.25
CA ASP A 836 10.15 19.84 -38.76
C ASP A 836 10.09 19.65 -40.28
N LEU A 837 11.24 19.27 -40.84
CA LEU A 837 11.38 18.90 -42.24
C LEU A 837 10.92 17.45 -42.48
N ARG A 838 10.34 17.22 -43.65
CA ARG A 838 10.18 15.87 -44.20
C ARG A 838 11.46 15.45 -44.93
N PRO A 839 11.68 14.15 -45.20
CA PRO A 839 12.66 13.73 -46.20
C PRO A 839 12.43 14.47 -47.52
N GLY A 840 13.48 14.75 -48.28
CA GLY A 840 13.41 15.59 -49.47
C GLY A 840 14.76 16.19 -49.87
N ASP A 841 14.76 16.98 -50.94
CA ASP A 841 15.94 17.68 -51.44
C ASP A 841 15.81 19.18 -51.20
N TYR A 842 16.78 19.76 -50.48
CA TYR A 842 16.76 21.14 -50.00
C TYR A 842 18.04 21.89 -50.38
N VAL A 843 17.97 23.22 -50.41
CA VAL A 843 19.10 24.13 -50.58
C VAL A 843 19.01 25.19 -49.50
N VAL A 844 20.08 25.34 -48.73
CA VAL A 844 20.23 26.45 -47.80
C VAL A 844 20.80 27.66 -48.53
N SER A 845 20.29 28.83 -48.21
CA SER A 845 20.71 30.13 -48.76
C SER A 845 20.89 31.12 -47.62
N VAL A 846 22.15 31.43 -47.30
CA VAL A 846 22.52 32.41 -46.27
C VAL A 846 22.54 33.79 -46.89
N THR A 847 21.86 34.75 -46.27
CA THR A 847 21.83 36.13 -46.77
C THR A 847 23.22 36.76 -46.65
N PRO A 848 23.79 37.39 -47.70
CA PRO A 848 25.10 38.02 -47.63
C PRO A 848 25.20 39.05 -46.50
N VAL A 849 26.21 38.89 -45.65
CA VAL A 849 26.51 39.82 -44.55
C VAL A 849 27.13 41.10 -45.14
N PRO A 850 26.66 42.32 -44.77
CA PRO A 850 27.20 43.57 -45.31
C PRO A 850 28.71 43.71 -45.14
N ASP A 851 29.37 44.24 -46.17
CA ASP A 851 30.82 44.49 -46.24
C ASP A 851 31.72 43.26 -46.03
N ARG A 852 31.16 42.05 -46.17
CA ARG A 852 31.84 40.75 -46.06
C ARG A 852 31.52 39.83 -47.25
N THR A 853 32.25 38.73 -47.35
CA THR A 853 32.04 37.67 -48.37
C THR A 853 32.18 36.30 -47.72
N PHE A 854 31.46 35.30 -48.24
CA PHE A 854 31.64 33.90 -47.84
C PHE A 854 33.06 33.41 -48.15
N THR A 855 33.52 32.44 -47.39
CA THR A 855 34.85 31.82 -47.52
C THR A 855 34.88 30.71 -48.59
N MET A 856 35.93 29.90 -48.62
CA MET A 856 36.05 28.71 -49.46
C MET A 856 35.19 27.58 -48.87
N PRO A 857 34.28 26.96 -49.66
CA PRO A 857 33.50 25.85 -49.18
C PRO A 857 34.24 24.50 -49.24
N SER A 858 33.83 23.56 -48.40
CA SER A 858 34.27 22.15 -48.33
C SER A 858 35.80 22.00 -48.26
N VAL A 859 36.44 22.66 -47.28
CA VAL A 859 37.89 22.68 -47.09
C VAL A 859 38.35 21.60 -46.12
N GLY A 860 38.69 20.44 -46.67
CA GLY A 860 39.35 19.35 -45.94
C GLY A 860 38.60 18.03 -46.08
N ASP A 861 38.67 17.21 -45.03
CA ASP A 861 37.95 15.95 -44.90
C ASP A 861 37.00 15.97 -43.66
N ASP A 862 36.82 17.13 -43.01
CA ASP A 862 36.12 17.30 -41.72
C ASP A 862 34.84 18.13 -41.88
N ASP A 863 33.85 17.48 -42.52
CA ASP A 863 32.47 17.89 -42.84
C ASP A 863 31.65 18.49 -41.68
N ALA A 864 32.18 18.50 -40.45
CA ALA A 864 31.54 19.07 -39.27
C ALA A 864 32.13 20.42 -38.84
N ARG A 865 33.04 20.99 -39.64
CA ARG A 865 33.72 22.27 -39.36
C ARG A 865 34.09 23.07 -40.60
N ASP A 866 33.88 22.59 -41.82
CA ASP A 866 34.13 23.37 -43.04
C ASP A 866 32.85 24.04 -43.56
N SER A 867 33.01 25.12 -44.33
CA SER A 867 31.84 25.87 -44.83
C SER A 867 31.14 25.11 -45.97
N ASP A 868 29.83 24.85 -45.90
CA ASP A 868 29.06 24.34 -47.06
C ASP A 868 28.72 25.42 -48.08
N VAL A 869 28.61 26.66 -47.60
CA VAL A 869 28.07 27.76 -48.37
C VAL A 869 29.10 28.30 -49.36
N ALA A 870 28.77 28.21 -50.65
CA ALA A 870 29.56 28.75 -51.75
C ALA A 870 29.46 30.29 -51.83
N ALA A 871 30.30 30.90 -52.68
CA ALA A 871 30.43 32.35 -52.82
C ALA A 871 29.15 33.10 -53.26
N ASP A 872 28.11 32.41 -53.75
CA ASP A 872 26.79 32.99 -54.05
C ASP A 872 25.81 32.93 -52.86
N GLY A 873 26.27 32.45 -51.71
CA GLY A 873 25.50 32.31 -50.48
C GLY A 873 24.66 31.04 -50.42
N ARG A 874 24.98 30.00 -51.21
CA ARG A 874 24.17 28.77 -51.31
C ARG A 874 24.98 27.50 -51.09
N THR A 875 24.34 26.49 -50.51
CA THR A 875 24.88 25.13 -50.43
C THR A 875 24.67 24.37 -51.74
N ALA A 876 25.34 23.21 -51.88
CA ALA A 876 24.86 22.16 -52.78
C ALA A 876 23.48 21.63 -52.32
N PRO A 877 22.76 20.85 -53.15
CA PRO A 877 21.54 20.17 -52.72
C PRO A 877 21.81 19.22 -51.55
N ILE A 878 21.11 19.43 -50.44
CA ILE A 878 21.12 18.62 -49.22
C ILE A 878 19.92 17.67 -49.31
N THR A 879 20.20 16.38 -49.47
CA THR A 879 19.17 15.33 -49.41
C THR A 879 18.99 14.88 -47.96
N ILE A 880 17.79 15.05 -47.42
CA ILE A 880 17.39 14.52 -46.11
C ILE A 880 16.66 13.19 -46.33
N THR A 881 17.19 12.10 -45.77
CA THR A 881 16.66 10.75 -45.98
C THR A 881 15.84 10.22 -44.79
N ARG A 882 15.12 9.11 -45.02
CA ARG A 882 14.48 8.33 -43.94
C ARG A 882 15.52 7.41 -43.31
N ARG A 883 15.56 7.38 -41.98
CA ARG A 883 16.37 6.41 -41.22
C ARG A 883 15.52 5.18 -40.92
N THR A 884 15.94 4.01 -41.40
CA THR A 884 15.25 2.74 -41.17
C THR A 884 16.11 1.72 -40.45
N GLY A 885 15.50 0.90 -39.60
CA GLY A 885 16.15 -0.22 -38.92
C GLY A 885 16.50 -1.38 -39.85
N PRO A 886 17.16 -2.44 -39.33
CA PRO A 886 17.58 -3.60 -40.11
C PRO A 886 16.44 -4.41 -40.75
N ASP A 887 15.22 -4.25 -40.26
CA ASP A 887 13.97 -4.84 -40.76
C ASP A 887 13.22 -3.94 -41.77
N GLY A 888 13.72 -2.72 -41.99
CA GLY A 888 13.12 -1.71 -42.86
C GLY A 888 12.07 -0.83 -42.17
N ALA A 889 11.82 -0.98 -40.87
CA ALA A 889 10.92 -0.09 -40.12
C ALA A 889 11.49 1.33 -40.00
N LEU A 890 10.64 2.36 -40.02
CA LEU A 890 11.06 3.75 -39.84
C LEU A 890 11.49 3.97 -38.38
N GLU A 891 12.72 4.44 -38.16
CA GLU A 891 13.24 4.80 -36.83
C GLU A 891 13.29 6.32 -36.61
N GLY A 892 13.47 7.08 -37.70
CA GLY A 892 13.61 8.53 -37.69
C GLY A 892 13.71 9.13 -39.09
N VAL A 893 13.90 10.44 -39.14
CA VAL A 893 14.35 11.16 -40.34
C VAL A 893 15.76 11.67 -40.07
N GLU A 894 16.56 11.82 -41.13
CA GLU A 894 17.89 12.41 -41.04
C GLU A 894 17.85 13.86 -40.57
N ARG A 895 18.79 14.22 -39.70
CA ARG A 895 19.01 15.58 -39.22
C ARG A 895 20.46 15.91 -39.58
N ASN A 896 20.67 16.97 -40.34
CA ASN A 896 21.99 17.44 -40.71
C ASN A 896 22.30 18.71 -39.90
N ASP A 897 23.10 18.52 -38.86
CA ASP A 897 23.53 19.50 -37.87
C ASP A 897 24.96 19.99 -38.15
N ARG A 898 25.34 20.09 -39.43
CA ARG A 898 26.66 20.54 -39.90
C ARG A 898 26.60 21.57 -41.02
N ILE A 899 25.42 22.12 -41.33
CA ILE A 899 25.30 22.98 -42.52
C ILE A 899 25.79 24.39 -42.21
N ASP A 900 27.00 24.67 -42.70
CA ASP A 900 27.87 25.68 -42.14
C ASP A 900 28.17 26.82 -43.13
N ALA A 901 28.38 28.04 -42.63
CA ALA A 901 28.70 29.21 -43.45
C ALA A 901 29.77 30.12 -42.86
N GLY A 902 31.02 29.93 -43.30
CA GLY A 902 32.14 30.80 -42.96
C GLY A 902 32.12 32.11 -43.75
N VAL A 903 32.32 33.23 -43.06
CA VAL A 903 32.26 34.58 -43.64
C VAL A 903 33.51 35.38 -43.27
N LEU A 904 34.28 35.82 -44.27
CA LEU A 904 35.51 36.58 -44.08
C LEU A 904 35.28 37.93 -43.37
N PRO A 905 36.23 38.41 -42.53
CA PRO A 905 36.15 39.73 -41.92
C PRO A 905 36.11 40.85 -42.97
N SER A 906 35.46 41.95 -42.62
CA SER A 906 35.26 43.09 -43.52
C SER A 906 36.58 43.72 -43.95
N SER A 907 36.78 43.87 -45.26
CA SER A 907 38.03 44.40 -45.84
C SER A 907 38.16 45.93 -45.68
N SER A 908 38.51 46.37 -44.46
CA SER A 908 38.91 47.76 -44.19
C SER A 908 40.44 47.90 -44.11
N PRO A 909 41.06 48.86 -44.83
CA PRO A 909 42.48 49.12 -44.69
C PRO A 909 42.80 49.94 -43.42
N GLU A 910 43.61 49.35 -42.54
CA GLU A 910 44.36 49.95 -41.42
C GLU A 910 45.20 51.20 -41.83
N PRO A 911 45.69 52.11 -40.92
CA PRO A 911 46.44 51.74 -39.69
C PRO A 911 46.52 52.74 -38.49
N GLY A 912 47.19 52.33 -37.39
CA GLY A 912 48.15 53.22 -36.69
C GLY A 912 48.06 53.40 -35.16
N ASP A 913 48.96 52.74 -34.44
CA ASP A 913 49.70 53.15 -33.22
C ASP A 913 49.02 53.85 -32.02
N GLY A 914 49.16 53.25 -30.83
CA GLY A 914 48.71 53.88 -29.56
C GLY A 914 49.15 53.25 -28.23
N ALA A 915 50.14 52.34 -28.25
CA ALA A 915 51.08 51.94 -27.19
C ALA A 915 50.70 51.99 -25.68
N GLY A 916 50.87 50.85 -24.97
CA GLY A 916 50.69 50.76 -23.51
C GLY A 916 51.24 49.48 -22.86
N SER A 917 52.51 49.14 -23.07
CA SER A 917 53.25 48.08 -22.35
C SER A 917 53.28 48.32 -20.82
N GLY A 918 53.37 47.30 -19.94
CA GLY A 918 53.60 45.87 -20.15
C GLY A 918 53.46 45.07 -18.82
N GLY A 919 53.75 43.76 -18.86
CA GLY A 919 53.45 42.79 -17.78
C GLY A 919 54.36 42.84 -16.52
N PRO A 920 54.59 41.72 -15.78
CA PRO A 920 54.48 40.30 -16.19
C PRO A 920 53.61 39.42 -15.28
N GLY A 921 53.39 38.14 -15.65
CA GLY A 921 53.02 37.11 -14.66
C GLY A 921 52.06 36.00 -15.12
N VAL A 922 52.65 34.87 -15.47
CA VAL A 922 52.15 33.48 -15.33
C VAL A 922 50.85 33.27 -14.50
N GLY A 923 49.81 32.78 -15.16
CA GLY A 923 49.10 31.50 -14.88
C GLY A 923 48.30 31.28 -13.58
N GLY A 924 47.10 30.70 -13.73
CA GLY A 924 46.49 29.83 -12.71
C GLY A 924 45.07 30.16 -12.25
N SER A 925 44.13 29.31 -12.68
CA SER A 925 42.95 28.75 -11.97
C SER A 925 42.24 29.50 -10.81
N GLY A 926 40.90 29.43 -10.85
CA GLY A 926 40.13 28.97 -9.67
C GLY A 926 39.11 29.94 -9.05
N ASP A 927 37.83 29.59 -9.23
CA ASP A 927 36.67 29.73 -8.34
C ASP A 927 36.56 30.85 -7.29
N GLY A 928 35.34 31.39 -7.20
CA GLY A 928 34.65 31.46 -5.91
C GLY A 928 33.72 32.65 -5.67
N GLY A 929 32.52 32.35 -5.16
CA GLY A 929 31.80 33.26 -4.24
C GLY A 929 30.32 33.51 -4.55
N SER A 930 29.44 33.02 -3.65
CA SER A 930 28.04 33.46 -3.55
C SER A 930 27.58 33.57 -2.09
N GLY A 931 27.23 34.79 -1.69
CA GLY A 931 26.30 35.15 -0.60
C GLY A 931 25.46 36.32 -1.12
N SER A 932 24.61 37.03 -0.38
CA SER A 932 24.07 36.93 0.99
C SER A 932 23.07 38.10 1.14
N SER A 933 21.92 37.94 1.82
CA SER A 933 21.02 39.02 2.31
C SER A 933 20.42 40.03 1.30
N GLY A 934 19.31 40.75 1.53
CA GLY A 934 18.28 40.68 2.57
C GLY A 934 17.47 41.98 2.76
N SER A 935 16.16 41.86 3.03
CA SER A 935 15.30 42.76 3.85
C SER A 935 14.65 44.08 3.30
N THR A 936 13.46 44.36 3.86
CA THR A 936 12.63 45.61 3.89
C THR A 936 11.82 46.02 2.65
N GLY A 937 10.56 46.48 2.74
CA GLY A 937 9.63 46.54 3.90
C GLY A 937 8.30 47.29 3.62
N SER A 938 7.35 47.26 4.58
CA SER A 938 6.09 48.06 4.70
C SER A 938 5.00 47.85 3.62
N GLY A 939 3.68 47.93 3.85
CA GLY A 939 2.79 48.37 4.96
C GLY A 939 1.35 48.58 4.39
N PRO A 940 0.31 48.96 5.17
CA PRO A 940 -0.68 47.99 5.71
C PRO A 940 -2.20 48.34 5.48
N ASP A 941 -3.09 47.47 6.03
CA ASP A 941 -4.53 47.68 6.39
C ASP A 941 -5.54 48.01 5.24
N ASP A 942 -6.88 47.88 5.31
CA ASP A 942 -7.89 47.35 6.26
C ASP A 942 -9.24 47.14 5.48
N HIS A 943 -10.33 46.45 5.87
CA HIS A 943 -10.72 45.51 6.96
C HIS A 943 -11.97 44.70 6.46
N GLY A 944 -12.42 43.61 7.11
CA GLY A 944 -13.70 42.96 6.73
C GLY A 944 -14.01 41.54 7.24
N ASP A 945 -13.92 41.30 8.56
CA ASP A 945 -14.15 39.98 9.19
C ASP A 945 -15.65 39.61 9.37
N THR A 946 -15.99 38.32 9.30
CA THR A 946 -16.67 37.52 10.38
C THR A 946 -17.35 36.22 9.90
N THR A 947 -16.69 35.10 10.21
CA THR A 947 -17.23 33.85 10.80
C THR A 947 -18.67 33.35 10.51
N ALA A 948 -18.79 32.08 10.09
CA ALA A 948 -19.64 31.08 10.80
C ALA A 948 -19.34 29.61 10.40
N HIS A 949 -19.25 28.74 11.39
CA HIS A 949 -19.37 27.27 11.26
C HIS A 949 -20.61 26.85 12.08
N PRO A 950 -21.40 25.86 11.62
CA PRO A 950 -21.35 24.51 12.22
C PRO A 950 -21.38 23.41 11.12
N GLY A 951 -20.86 22.18 11.32
CA GLY A 951 -21.36 21.13 12.22
C GLY A 951 -22.63 20.46 11.65
N GLY A 952 -22.77 19.14 11.47
CA GLY A 952 -21.93 17.96 11.76
C GLY A 952 -22.75 16.66 11.55
N SER A 953 -22.28 15.50 12.05
CA SER A 953 -22.97 14.17 12.03
C SER A 953 -23.05 13.46 10.64
N ARG A 954 -23.28 12.14 10.51
CA ARG A 954 -22.84 10.88 11.17
C ARG A 954 -23.68 9.73 10.55
N GLY A 955 -23.07 8.58 10.27
CA GLY A 955 -23.77 7.30 9.99
C GLY A 955 -24.14 7.08 8.51
N HIS A 956 -24.31 5.84 8.02
CA HIS A 956 -24.20 4.53 8.67
C HIS A 956 -23.57 3.47 7.73
N ALA A 957 -23.03 2.41 8.33
CA ALA A 957 -22.54 1.22 7.63
C ALA A 957 -23.68 0.38 7.04
N LEU A 958 -23.34 -0.55 6.14
CA LEU A 958 -23.63 -1.99 6.31
C LEU A 958 -22.72 -2.83 5.40
N ALA A 959 -22.31 -4.01 5.87
CA ALA A 959 -21.43 -4.94 5.16
C ALA A 959 -21.83 -6.38 5.47
N PHE A 960 -21.77 -7.27 4.47
CA PHE A 960 -21.87 -8.75 4.47
C PHE A 960 -21.72 -9.14 2.98
N THR A 961 -21.03 -10.18 2.48
CA THR A 961 -20.38 -11.41 2.99
C THR A 961 -18.96 -11.52 2.35
N GLY A 962 -18.07 -12.48 2.64
CA GLY A 962 -18.02 -13.57 3.61
C GLY A 962 -16.72 -14.35 3.36
N ALA A 963 -15.92 -14.61 4.40
CA ALA A 963 -14.59 -15.23 4.26
C ALA A 963 -14.64 -16.73 4.62
N THR A 964 -14.18 -17.59 3.71
CA THR A 964 -13.85 -19.00 3.98
C THR A 964 -12.33 -19.14 4.14
N GLY A 965 -11.90 -19.89 5.15
CA GLY A 965 -10.50 -19.98 5.54
C GLY A 965 -9.75 -21.19 4.95
N THR A 966 -8.45 -20.96 4.71
CA THR A 966 -7.32 -21.89 4.96
C THR A 966 -7.43 -23.36 4.54
N ALA A 967 -6.53 -23.78 3.64
CA ALA A 967 -6.09 -25.17 3.51
C ALA A 967 -4.62 -25.31 3.95
N ALA A 968 -4.37 -25.40 5.26
CA ALA A 968 -3.07 -25.81 5.80
C ALA A 968 -3.00 -27.35 5.84
N ALA A 969 -2.55 -27.97 4.75
CA ALA A 969 -2.55 -29.43 4.59
C ALA A 969 -1.19 -29.99 4.14
N ALA A 970 -0.12 -29.69 4.89
CA ALA A 970 1.19 -30.30 4.69
C ALA A 970 1.92 -30.51 6.04
N ILE A 971 1.78 -31.71 6.61
CA ILE A 971 2.70 -32.47 7.49
C ILE A 971 1.89 -33.65 8.05
N SER A 972 1.66 -34.69 7.23
CA SER A 972 1.15 -36.01 7.63
C SER A 972 1.31 -37.05 6.50
N ALA A 973 2.51 -37.13 5.92
CA ALA A 973 2.81 -38.05 4.81
C ALA A 973 4.13 -38.84 4.98
N PHE A 974 4.72 -38.87 6.18
CA PHE A 974 6.04 -39.49 6.42
C PHE A 974 6.07 -40.65 7.44
N LEU A 975 4.91 -41.15 7.88
CA LEU A 975 4.81 -42.25 8.87
C LEU A 975 4.04 -43.50 8.39
N LEU A 976 3.54 -43.52 7.15
CA LEU A 976 2.82 -44.68 6.58
C LEU A 976 3.59 -45.45 5.49
N LEU A 977 4.80 -45.02 5.11
CA LEU A 977 5.62 -45.71 4.10
C LEU A 977 6.51 -46.84 4.66
N MET A 978 6.68 -46.94 5.98
CA MET A 978 7.59 -47.92 6.62
C MET A 978 6.92 -49.23 7.09
N ALA A 979 5.60 -49.37 6.94
CA ALA A 979 4.86 -50.60 7.28
C ALA A 979 4.45 -51.45 6.05
N GLY A 980 4.54 -50.91 4.83
CA GLY A 980 4.04 -51.55 3.60
C GLY A 980 5.03 -52.44 2.85
N LEU A 981 6.34 -52.23 3.00
CA LEU A 981 7.37 -52.93 2.21
C LEU A 981 7.88 -54.25 2.83
N GLY A 982 7.46 -54.61 4.05
CA GLY A 982 7.94 -55.82 4.74
C GLY A 982 7.36 -57.16 4.26
N LEU A 983 6.34 -57.15 3.40
CA LEU A 983 5.50 -58.34 3.14
C LEU A 983 5.30 -58.71 1.66
N ARG A 984 6.04 -58.10 0.74
CA ARG A 984 6.16 -58.58 -0.65
C ARG A 984 7.63 -58.67 -1.05
N ALA A 985 7.97 -59.72 -1.81
CA ALA A 985 9.31 -60.03 -2.34
C ALA A 985 10.36 -60.67 -1.42
N LEU A 986 9.93 -61.32 -0.32
CA LEU A 986 10.63 -62.49 0.26
C LEU A 986 10.59 -63.73 -0.69
N ALA A 987 10.50 -63.49 -2.00
CA ALA A 987 10.10 -64.42 -3.04
C ALA A 987 10.75 -64.13 -4.41
N ARG A 988 11.93 -63.47 -4.47
CA ARG A 988 12.69 -63.35 -5.73
C ARG A 988 14.22 -63.22 -5.65
N ALA A 989 14.85 -63.75 -4.59
CA ALA A 989 16.33 -63.84 -4.51
C ALA A 989 16.90 -65.20 -4.04
N ARG A 990 16.15 -66.30 -4.23
CA ARG A 990 16.76 -67.64 -4.37
C ARG A 990 17.11 -67.89 -5.84
N ARG A 991 18.14 -67.21 -6.37
CA ARG A 991 18.92 -67.66 -7.55
C ARG A 991 20.15 -66.78 -7.82
N ARG A 992 21.30 -67.33 -7.40
CA ARG A 992 22.64 -67.26 -8.02
C ARG A 992 23.47 -65.97 -7.88
N VAL A 993 24.54 -66.17 -7.09
CA VAL A 993 25.91 -65.63 -7.17
C VAL A 993 26.02 -64.13 -6.86
#